data_AF-A0A132MLV1-F1
#
_entry.id   AF-A0A132MLV1-F1
#
_cell.length_a   1.000
_cell.length_b   1.000
_cell.length_c   1.000
_cell.angle_alpha   90.00
_cell.angle_beta   90.00
_cell.angle_gamma   90.00
#
_symmetry.space_group_name_H-M   'P 1'
#
loop_
_entity.id
_entity.type
_entity.pdbx_description
1 polymer ?
#
loop_
_entity_poly.entity_id
_entity_poly.type
_entity_poly.pdbx_seq_one_letter_code
_entity_poly.pdbx_strand_id
1 'polypeptide(L)'
;MQSQTRVSQPVTPSHDLRAVLRITPFRRLWIALSMSSLGDWLGLLATTALASELSAGSYAGQSLAVAGVFVLRLLPAVVFGPLAGVVADRLDRRWTMVVGDVLRFALFLSIPFVWNLWWLYVATFLIEAISLFWLPAKEASIPNLVPRHRLEAANQLNLITAYGSAPVAAAAFVLLTLIAKALGVTTSVFRNSPVDLALYFNALTFLFSGLTIWRLKEIKAARGASPYAPHSSVLRSLVEGWRFVGKTPAVRGLIFGMLGAFAAGGVVVGVARRFVEDLGGGDPAYGVLFGAVFTGMAAGLLVGPRLLAGFSRRRLFGLSITAAGTLLTLIGLIPNLTIVVLITFVLGAFGGVAWVTGYTLLGLEVDDAVRGRTFAFVQTMVRVTLVLVLAAAPALTALIGRHAFVIGDTVLVAYTGTAITLVFSGLLAAAVGVVSYRQMDDRKGTPLLPDLLAAIKGEPLAARRFVKTGYFIAFEGGDGAGKSTQAERLAEWIRAKGHEVVVTHEPGATALGKRLRELLLDVRTEGLSPRAEALLYAADRAQHVDEVIRPALARGAIVISDRYMDSSIAYQGAGRDLPAPEVARLSRWATGGLVPDLTVVLDLSPTEGLKRSMGPADRLESEPLEFHERVRQGYLSLAARDPGRYLVVDATKPADEVFAAITERLEVSLPLSAQERERLEAELRRQEEECRRREEEDRRRAHEQRLVEKERRRIEAEQRRLEAARRKAEKARRRQEERQRREAERQNRLAEERRRREEEQRRAEAAVPEEPRTPAGTAGEAVHAAGKELGGPGALAAASGAAAAEDETAASAADGGEAPGAVEDQGGAGTESGRAAVEGGDPVATGGEAAQQDETRVLPKVDTGSADAAGSQAGARAGTGDGTVRDYETKVLPPVAVAGTEEGAVESTGRAGAEDRTQLVPRVDAAAETALIPRVPGEVDETRVLPALPDDTLGQPMSLADELLGTDQDRERRGER
;
A
#
# COMPACT_ATOMS: atom_id res chain seq x y z
N MET A 1 -45.19 15.03 29.24
CA MET A 1 -44.08 14.32 29.93
C MET A 1 -43.33 13.46 28.92
N GLN A 2 -42.12 12.98 29.24
CA GLN A 2 -41.12 12.58 28.26
C GLN A 2 -41.37 11.20 27.64
N SER A 3 -41.75 11.16 26.36
CA SER A 3 -41.55 9.97 25.51
C SER A 3 -40.08 9.92 25.07
N GLN A 4 -39.19 9.38 25.92
CA GLN A 4 -37.79 9.21 25.55
C GLN A 4 -37.65 8.13 24.46
N THR A 5 -37.61 8.55 23.20
CA THR A 5 -37.20 7.73 22.08
C THR A 5 -35.78 7.23 22.34
N ARG A 6 -35.64 5.97 22.76
CA ARG A 6 -34.32 5.37 23.01
C ARG A 6 -33.55 5.29 21.70
N VAL A 7 -32.73 6.30 21.44
CA VAL A 7 -31.74 6.30 20.36
C VAL A 7 -30.89 5.05 20.53
N SER A 8 -30.97 4.15 19.54
CA SER A 8 -30.18 2.93 19.52
C SER A 8 -28.71 3.32 19.37
N GLN A 9 -27.99 3.37 20.50
CA GLN A 9 -26.54 3.58 20.48
C GLN A 9 -25.88 2.53 19.57
N PRO A 10 -24.80 2.89 18.84
CA PRO A 10 -24.08 1.94 18.01
C PRO A 10 -23.54 0.80 18.87
N VAL A 11 -24.19 -0.36 18.77
CA VAL A 11 -23.90 -1.53 19.60
C VAL A 11 -22.46 -1.97 19.36
N THR A 12 -21.65 -1.98 20.42
CA THR A 12 -20.25 -2.41 20.32
C THR A 12 -20.20 -3.90 19.91
N PRO A 13 -19.33 -4.31 18.95
CA PRO A 13 -19.35 -5.67 18.40
C PRO A 13 -19.20 -6.80 19.45
N SER A 14 -18.54 -6.51 20.57
CA SER A 14 -18.41 -7.42 21.72
C SER A 14 -19.72 -7.71 22.45
N HIS A 15 -20.71 -6.81 22.38
CA HIS A 15 -22.02 -7.00 23.00
C HIS A 15 -22.87 -8.01 22.23
N ASP A 16 -22.90 -7.93 20.89
CA ASP A 16 -23.73 -8.83 20.08
C ASP A 16 -23.17 -10.26 20.01
N LEU A 17 -21.83 -10.43 19.95
CA LEU A 17 -21.20 -11.75 20.06
C LEU A 17 -21.60 -12.49 21.36
N ARG A 18 -21.66 -11.78 22.49
CA ARG A 18 -22.17 -12.32 23.76
C ARG A 18 -23.68 -12.60 23.71
N ALA A 19 -24.45 -11.77 23.00
CA ALA A 19 -25.88 -11.95 22.83
C ALA A 19 -26.25 -13.16 21.94
N VAL A 20 -25.39 -13.54 20.98
CA VAL A 20 -25.53 -14.78 20.19
C VAL A 20 -25.18 -16.00 21.04
N LEU A 21 -24.10 -15.97 21.81
CA LEU A 21 -23.68 -17.08 22.69
C LEU A 21 -24.67 -17.41 23.82
N ARG A 22 -25.65 -16.55 24.10
CA ARG A 22 -26.78 -16.86 25.01
C ARG A 22 -27.80 -17.84 24.40
N ILE A 23 -27.82 -18.02 23.08
CA ILE A 23 -28.77 -18.91 22.39
C ILE A 23 -28.29 -20.37 22.55
N THR A 24 -28.95 -21.13 23.42
CA THR A 24 -28.46 -22.48 23.84
C THR A 24 -28.23 -23.47 22.69
N PRO A 25 -29.12 -23.62 21.69
CA PRO A 25 -28.87 -24.51 20.55
C PRO A 25 -27.65 -24.08 19.72
N PHE A 26 -27.51 -22.78 19.43
CA PHE A 26 -26.34 -22.25 18.73
C PHE A 26 -25.05 -22.42 19.56
N ARG A 27 -25.08 -22.14 20.88
CA ARG A 27 -23.92 -22.33 21.77
C ARG A 27 -23.43 -23.79 21.76
N ARG A 28 -24.33 -24.77 21.75
CA ARG A 28 -23.98 -26.20 21.62
C ARG A 28 -23.33 -26.51 20.25
N LEU A 29 -23.88 -26.00 19.15
CA LEU A 29 -23.28 -26.16 17.82
C LEU A 29 -21.91 -25.47 17.74
N TRP A 30 -21.76 -24.30 18.36
CA TRP A 30 -20.50 -23.56 18.43
C TRP A 30 -19.44 -24.30 19.26
N ILE A 31 -19.81 -24.95 20.36
CA ILE A 31 -18.92 -25.83 21.13
C ILE A 31 -18.45 -27.02 20.27
N ALA A 32 -19.36 -27.67 19.55
CA ALA A 32 -19.00 -28.77 18.64
C ALA A 32 -18.06 -28.29 17.52
N LEU A 33 -18.40 -27.17 16.86
CA LEU A 33 -17.56 -26.51 15.86
C LEU A 33 -16.16 -26.17 16.40
N SER A 34 -16.08 -25.67 17.63
CA SER A 34 -14.79 -25.32 18.26
C SER A 34 -13.91 -26.56 18.46
N MET A 35 -14.52 -27.68 18.86
CA MET A 35 -13.82 -28.96 19.05
C MET A 35 -13.45 -29.62 17.71
N SER A 36 -14.35 -29.64 16.72
CA SER A 36 -14.03 -30.12 15.37
C SER A 36 -12.92 -29.28 14.73
N SER A 37 -12.96 -27.95 14.86
CA SER A 37 -11.93 -27.06 14.31
C SER A 37 -10.59 -27.19 15.03
N LEU A 38 -10.60 -27.42 16.35
CA LEU A 38 -9.41 -27.80 17.11
C LEU A 38 -8.81 -29.12 16.57
N GLY A 39 -9.66 -30.11 16.29
CA GLY A 39 -9.28 -31.37 15.66
C GLY A 39 -8.78 -31.22 14.22
N ASP A 40 -9.34 -30.25 13.49
CA ASP A 40 -8.88 -29.70 12.21
C ASP A 40 -7.36 -29.52 12.18
N TRP A 41 -6.91 -28.61 13.05
CA TRP A 41 -5.53 -28.12 13.14
C TRP A 41 -4.60 -29.07 13.93
N LEU A 42 -5.09 -29.71 14.99
CA LEU A 42 -4.27 -30.65 15.77
C LEU A 42 -4.00 -31.91 14.94
N GLY A 43 -5.01 -32.40 14.21
CA GLY A 43 -4.86 -33.50 13.27
C GLY A 43 -3.89 -33.17 12.14
N LEU A 44 -3.86 -31.92 11.68
CA LEU A 44 -2.87 -31.47 10.70
C LEU A 44 -1.45 -31.61 11.23
N LEU A 45 -1.15 -30.98 12.38
CA LEU A 45 0.17 -31.03 13.03
C LEU A 45 0.64 -32.45 13.32
N ALA A 46 -0.28 -33.31 13.79
CA ALA A 46 0.04 -34.67 14.16
C ALA A 46 0.23 -35.59 12.94
N THR A 47 -0.59 -35.46 11.89
CA THR A 47 -0.40 -36.26 10.66
C THR A 47 0.86 -35.87 9.88
N THR A 48 1.25 -34.60 9.85
CA THR A 48 2.51 -34.19 9.20
C THR A 48 3.74 -34.60 10.01
N ALA A 49 3.69 -34.51 11.35
CA ALA A 49 4.77 -35.00 12.21
C ALA A 49 4.97 -36.52 12.05
N LEU A 50 3.89 -37.30 12.19
CA LEU A 50 3.95 -38.77 12.07
C LEU A 50 4.34 -39.24 10.65
N ALA A 51 3.96 -38.50 9.59
CA ALA A 51 4.44 -38.84 8.24
C ALA A 51 5.96 -38.65 8.06
N SER A 52 6.57 -37.69 8.77
CA SER A 52 8.04 -37.54 8.80
C SER A 52 8.71 -38.71 9.55
N GLU A 53 8.10 -39.16 10.66
CA GLU A 53 8.59 -40.29 11.47
C GLU A 53 8.44 -41.65 10.77
N LEU A 54 7.32 -41.88 10.05
CA LEU A 54 7.05 -43.12 9.31
C LEU A 54 7.79 -43.23 7.97
N SER A 55 8.48 -42.17 7.52
CA SER A 55 9.29 -42.21 6.30
C SER A 55 10.67 -42.82 6.58
N ALA A 56 11.14 -43.68 5.67
CA ALA A 56 12.54 -44.08 5.63
C ALA A 56 13.45 -42.83 5.62
N GLY A 57 14.39 -42.75 6.57
CA GLY A 57 15.05 -41.53 7.08
C GLY A 57 15.99 -40.76 6.12
N SER A 58 15.77 -40.85 4.82
CA SER A 58 16.38 -39.97 3.84
C SER A 58 15.73 -38.56 3.88
N TYR A 59 16.53 -37.52 3.65
CA TYR A 59 16.07 -36.12 3.60
C TYR A 59 14.92 -35.91 2.59
N ALA A 60 15.02 -36.58 1.44
CA ALA A 60 14.00 -36.55 0.39
C ALA A 60 12.71 -37.27 0.81
N GLY A 61 12.82 -38.48 1.38
CA GLY A 61 11.66 -39.28 1.81
C GLY A 61 10.78 -38.53 2.81
N GLN A 62 11.37 -37.99 3.88
CA GLN A 62 10.65 -37.25 4.91
C GLN A 62 9.93 -36.01 4.34
N SER A 63 10.62 -35.26 3.47
CA SER A 63 10.06 -34.08 2.79
C SER A 63 8.87 -34.45 1.89
N LEU A 64 9.00 -35.53 1.11
CA LEU A 64 7.92 -36.06 0.27
C LEU A 64 6.77 -36.66 1.09
N ALA A 65 7.03 -37.21 2.27
CA ALA A 65 6.01 -37.79 3.13
C ALA A 65 5.08 -36.71 3.73
N VAL A 66 5.68 -35.62 4.21
CA VAL A 66 4.93 -34.42 4.63
C VAL A 66 4.13 -33.83 3.46
N ALA A 67 4.71 -33.76 2.26
CA ALA A 67 4.02 -33.31 1.04
C ALA A 67 2.79 -34.18 0.72
N GLY A 68 2.92 -35.51 0.84
CA GLY A 68 1.84 -36.47 0.61
C GLY A 68 0.61 -36.20 1.48
N VAL A 69 0.81 -35.92 2.78
CA VAL A 69 -0.27 -35.54 3.70
C VAL A 69 -0.98 -34.28 3.20
N PHE A 70 -0.24 -33.22 2.85
CA PHE A 70 -0.85 -31.96 2.39
C PHE A 70 -1.63 -32.11 1.08
N VAL A 71 -1.09 -32.84 0.11
CA VAL A 71 -1.77 -33.11 -1.17
C VAL A 71 -3.06 -33.89 -0.92
N LEU A 72 -3.02 -34.95 -0.11
CA LEU A 72 -4.18 -35.80 0.16
C LEU A 72 -5.27 -35.11 1.00
N ARG A 73 -4.93 -34.08 1.80
CA ARG A 73 -5.91 -33.23 2.48
C ARG A 73 -6.68 -32.31 1.52
N LEU A 74 -5.98 -31.74 0.55
CA LEU A 74 -6.55 -30.76 -0.37
C LEU A 74 -7.22 -31.38 -1.60
N LEU A 75 -6.75 -32.55 -2.06
CA LEU A 75 -7.24 -33.22 -3.26
C LEU A 75 -8.76 -33.51 -3.24
N PRO A 76 -9.39 -34.03 -2.16
CA PRO A 76 -10.84 -34.21 -2.11
C PRO A 76 -11.60 -32.90 -2.35
N ALA A 77 -11.12 -31.79 -1.78
CA ALA A 77 -11.76 -30.48 -1.88
C ALA A 77 -11.65 -29.82 -3.26
N VAL A 78 -10.73 -30.29 -4.11
CA VAL A 78 -10.59 -29.90 -5.53
C VAL A 78 -11.43 -30.81 -6.43
N VAL A 79 -11.40 -32.13 -6.21
CA VAL A 79 -12.09 -33.11 -7.07
C VAL A 79 -13.60 -33.17 -6.79
N PHE A 80 -14.01 -33.28 -5.52
CA PHE A 80 -15.40 -33.52 -5.13
C PHE A 80 -16.12 -32.26 -4.63
N GLY A 81 -15.41 -31.15 -4.39
CA GLY A 81 -15.98 -29.88 -3.92
C GLY A 81 -17.25 -29.42 -4.67
N PRO A 82 -17.28 -29.45 -6.02
CA PRO A 82 -18.48 -29.16 -6.83
C PRO A 82 -19.70 -30.04 -6.54
N LEU A 83 -19.48 -31.30 -6.14
CA LEU A 83 -20.53 -32.31 -5.93
C LEU A 83 -21.00 -32.34 -4.47
N ALA A 84 -20.11 -32.05 -3.52
CA ALA A 84 -20.35 -32.17 -2.09
C ALA A 84 -21.56 -31.33 -1.61
N GLY A 85 -21.74 -30.11 -2.13
CA GLY A 85 -22.90 -29.28 -1.81
C GLY A 85 -24.22 -29.88 -2.29
N VAL A 86 -24.28 -30.30 -3.56
CA VAL A 86 -25.48 -30.90 -4.19
C VAL A 86 -25.91 -32.20 -3.50
N VAL A 87 -24.95 -32.96 -2.97
CA VAL A 87 -25.21 -34.15 -2.14
C VAL A 87 -25.66 -33.75 -0.74
N ALA A 88 -24.95 -32.82 -0.06
CA ALA A 88 -25.26 -32.41 1.30
C ALA A 88 -26.65 -31.77 1.45
N ASP A 89 -27.16 -31.06 0.43
CA ASP A 89 -28.52 -30.51 0.41
C ASP A 89 -29.63 -31.59 0.45
N ARG A 90 -29.31 -32.83 0.06
CA ARG A 90 -30.23 -33.97 0.08
C ARG A 90 -30.15 -34.81 1.35
N LEU A 91 -29.14 -34.61 2.19
CA LEU A 91 -28.91 -35.39 3.40
C LEU A 91 -29.51 -34.72 4.65
N ASP A 92 -29.78 -35.50 5.69
CA ASP A 92 -30.11 -34.95 7.01
C ASP A 92 -28.87 -34.27 7.58
N ARG A 93 -28.94 -32.94 7.75
CA ARG A 93 -27.81 -32.10 8.19
C ARG A 93 -27.22 -32.54 9.53
N ARG A 94 -28.05 -32.96 10.48
CA ARG A 94 -27.64 -33.42 11.81
C ARG A 94 -26.92 -34.75 11.71
N TRP A 95 -27.49 -35.71 11.00
CA TRP A 95 -26.86 -37.03 10.83
C TRP A 95 -25.60 -36.98 9.96
N THR A 96 -25.54 -36.13 8.94
CA THR A 96 -24.30 -35.89 8.15
C THR A 96 -23.15 -35.43 9.04
N MET A 97 -23.39 -34.47 9.94
CA MET A 97 -22.36 -34.01 10.88
C MET A 97 -21.99 -35.09 11.90
N VAL A 98 -22.98 -35.77 12.52
CA VAL A 98 -22.74 -36.81 13.54
C VAL A 98 -21.99 -38.02 12.96
N VAL A 99 -22.41 -38.54 11.81
CA VAL A 99 -21.74 -39.68 11.15
C VAL A 99 -20.36 -39.26 10.65
N GLY A 100 -20.21 -38.05 10.11
CA GLY A 100 -18.93 -37.51 9.71
C GLY A 100 -17.92 -37.46 10.86
N ASP A 101 -18.33 -36.92 12.01
CA ASP A 101 -17.49 -36.84 13.22
C ASP A 101 -17.13 -38.23 13.78
N VAL A 102 -18.07 -39.19 13.78
CA VAL A 102 -17.83 -40.56 14.25
C VAL A 102 -16.87 -41.32 13.32
N LEU A 103 -17.00 -41.17 12.00
CA LEU A 103 -16.05 -41.74 11.04
C LEU A 103 -14.66 -41.11 11.16
N ARG A 104 -14.58 -39.79 11.34
CA ARG A 104 -13.31 -39.07 11.52
C ARG A 104 -12.62 -39.44 12.85
N PHE A 105 -13.39 -39.65 13.94
CA PHE A 105 -12.88 -40.27 15.18
C PHE A 105 -12.26 -41.65 14.91
N ALA A 106 -13.00 -42.55 14.25
CA ALA A 106 -12.51 -43.91 13.98
C ALA A 106 -11.25 -43.93 13.09
N LEU A 107 -11.21 -43.07 12.06
CA LEU A 107 -10.05 -42.94 11.18
C LEU A 107 -8.84 -42.37 11.92
N PHE A 108 -8.96 -41.27 12.69
CA PHE A 108 -7.83 -40.75 13.48
C PHE A 108 -7.34 -41.74 14.54
N LEU A 109 -8.26 -42.46 15.22
CA LEU A 109 -7.92 -43.49 16.19
C LEU A 109 -7.13 -44.66 15.56
N SER A 110 -7.41 -44.99 14.29
CA SER A 110 -6.73 -46.07 13.57
C SER A 110 -5.30 -45.74 13.12
N ILE A 111 -4.93 -44.46 13.00
CA ILE A 111 -3.61 -44.06 12.45
C ILE A 111 -2.44 -44.54 13.34
N PRO A 112 -2.41 -44.26 14.66
CA PRO A 112 -1.41 -44.82 15.57
C PRO A 112 -1.41 -46.36 15.60
N PHE A 113 -2.61 -46.98 15.57
CA PHE A 113 -2.78 -48.42 15.75
C PHE A 113 -2.25 -49.24 14.57
N VAL A 114 -2.40 -48.76 13.33
CA VAL A 114 -1.92 -49.44 12.12
C VAL A 114 -0.45 -49.12 11.81
N TRP A 115 0.07 -48.01 12.33
CA TRP A 115 1.50 -47.64 12.27
C TRP A 115 2.12 -47.73 10.87
N ASN A 116 1.44 -47.18 9.85
CA ASN A 116 1.82 -47.34 8.44
C ASN A 116 1.57 -46.06 7.62
N LEU A 117 2.57 -45.63 6.83
CA LEU A 117 2.50 -44.40 6.04
C LEU A 117 1.40 -44.42 4.98
N TRP A 118 1.17 -45.56 4.30
CA TRP A 118 0.09 -45.71 3.34
C TRP A 118 -1.28 -45.70 4.00
N TRP A 119 -1.40 -46.25 5.22
CA TRP A 119 -2.66 -46.11 5.97
C TRP A 119 -2.89 -44.67 6.45
N LEU A 120 -1.86 -43.97 6.92
CA LEU A 120 -1.93 -42.55 7.28
C LEU A 120 -2.44 -41.72 6.09
N TYR A 121 -1.94 -41.99 4.87
CA TYR A 121 -2.43 -41.38 3.63
C TYR A 121 -3.89 -41.70 3.33
N VAL A 122 -4.30 -42.98 3.33
CA VAL A 122 -5.68 -43.40 3.05
C VAL A 122 -6.64 -42.80 4.09
N ALA A 123 -6.31 -42.91 5.38
CA ALA A 123 -7.10 -42.32 6.45
C ALA A 123 -7.22 -40.80 6.32
N THR A 124 -6.12 -40.09 6.01
CA THR A 124 -6.12 -38.63 5.79
C THR A 124 -7.05 -38.25 4.63
N PHE A 125 -6.94 -38.93 3.49
CA PHE A 125 -7.81 -38.68 2.32
C PHE A 125 -9.29 -38.93 2.65
N LEU A 126 -9.61 -40.02 3.38
CA LEU A 126 -10.97 -40.34 3.79
C LEU A 126 -11.52 -39.33 4.81
N ILE A 127 -10.74 -38.95 5.82
CA ILE A 127 -11.09 -37.91 6.81
C ILE A 127 -11.50 -36.61 6.09
N GLU A 128 -10.78 -36.26 5.02
CA GLU A 128 -10.96 -34.99 4.32
C GLU A 128 -12.01 -35.04 3.21
N ALA A 129 -12.24 -36.21 2.60
CA ALA A 129 -13.44 -36.45 1.80
C ALA A 129 -14.72 -36.35 2.65
N ILE A 130 -14.69 -36.80 3.91
CA ILE A 130 -15.81 -36.67 4.86
C ILE A 130 -16.03 -35.20 5.26
N SER A 131 -14.95 -34.39 5.43
CA SER A 131 -15.03 -32.94 5.72
C SER A 131 -15.96 -32.18 4.76
N LEU A 132 -15.98 -32.59 3.49
CA LEU A 132 -16.69 -31.88 2.42
C LEU A 132 -18.21 -31.85 2.60
N PHE A 133 -18.78 -32.87 3.25
CA PHE A 133 -20.22 -32.96 3.52
C PHE A 133 -20.60 -32.29 4.85
N TRP A 134 -19.64 -32.20 5.79
CA TRP A 134 -19.82 -31.59 7.10
C TRP A 134 -19.96 -30.05 7.01
N LEU A 135 -19.14 -29.40 6.17
CA LEU A 135 -19.14 -27.93 6.05
C LEU A 135 -20.48 -27.35 5.54
N PRO A 136 -21.11 -27.84 4.44
CA PRO A 136 -22.42 -27.36 4.01
C PRO A 136 -23.52 -27.68 5.04
N ALA A 137 -23.45 -28.85 5.69
CA ALA A 137 -24.40 -29.23 6.73
C ALA A 137 -24.36 -28.28 7.95
N LYS A 138 -23.18 -27.81 8.35
CA LYS A 138 -23.00 -26.74 9.35
C LYS A 138 -23.62 -25.43 8.86
N GLU A 139 -23.23 -24.96 7.68
CA GLU A 139 -23.63 -23.63 7.18
C GLU A 139 -25.14 -23.53 6.96
N ALA A 140 -25.76 -24.58 6.42
CA ALA A 140 -27.21 -24.70 6.28
C ALA A 140 -27.95 -24.91 7.63
N SER A 141 -27.23 -25.06 8.75
CA SER A 141 -27.83 -25.16 10.10
C SER A 141 -27.84 -23.84 10.86
N ILE A 142 -26.85 -22.95 10.65
CA ILE A 142 -26.75 -21.67 11.40
C ILE A 142 -28.01 -20.78 11.27
N PRO A 143 -28.59 -20.55 10.06
CA PRO A 143 -29.80 -19.72 9.91
C PRO A 143 -31.06 -20.26 10.60
N ASN A 144 -31.08 -21.55 10.95
CA ASN A 144 -32.19 -22.17 11.67
C ASN A 144 -32.07 -22.04 13.21
N LEU A 145 -30.90 -21.62 13.71
CA LEU A 145 -30.57 -21.59 15.14
C LEU A 145 -30.41 -20.18 15.71
N VAL A 146 -30.30 -19.14 14.87
CA VAL A 146 -30.05 -17.75 15.26
C VAL A 146 -31.03 -16.80 14.54
N PRO A 147 -31.66 -15.82 15.22
CA PRO A 147 -32.52 -14.83 14.57
C PRO A 147 -31.79 -14.02 13.49
N ARG A 148 -32.49 -13.66 12.40
CA ARG A 148 -31.90 -12.96 11.24
C ARG A 148 -31.03 -11.75 11.61
N HIS A 149 -31.45 -10.96 12.59
CA HIS A 149 -30.72 -9.75 13.04
C HIS A 149 -29.39 -10.02 13.77
N ARG A 150 -29.01 -11.27 14.04
CA ARG A 150 -27.70 -11.64 14.62
C ARG A 150 -26.92 -12.66 13.80
N LEU A 151 -27.34 -12.93 12.56
CA LEU A 151 -26.62 -13.85 11.68
C LEU A 151 -25.21 -13.36 11.35
N GLU A 152 -25.00 -12.04 11.31
CA GLU A 152 -23.65 -11.48 11.13
C GLU A 152 -22.74 -11.81 12.30
N ALA A 153 -23.14 -11.54 13.56
CA ALA A 153 -22.36 -11.90 14.73
C ALA A 153 -22.15 -13.43 14.86
N ALA A 154 -23.13 -14.25 14.48
CA ALA A 154 -22.94 -15.71 14.40
C ALA A 154 -21.89 -16.12 13.36
N ASN A 155 -21.86 -15.47 12.19
CA ASN A 155 -20.88 -15.71 11.14
C ASN A 155 -19.48 -15.17 11.50
N GLN A 156 -19.39 -14.00 12.13
CA GLN A 156 -18.15 -13.47 12.69
C GLN A 156 -17.56 -14.43 13.73
N LEU A 157 -18.39 -14.99 14.63
CA LEU A 157 -17.94 -15.99 15.60
C LEU A 157 -17.48 -17.30 14.93
N ASN A 158 -18.19 -17.79 13.92
CA ASN A 158 -17.77 -18.95 13.10
C ASN A 158 -16.39 -18.71 12.45
N LEU A 159 -16.14 -17.50 11.92
CA LEU A 159 -14.83 -17.11 11.36
C LEU A 159 -13.73 -17.08 12.44
N ILE A 160 -14.00 -16.46 13.60
CA ILE A 160 -13.07 -16.43 14.75
C ILE A 160 -12.75 -17.85 15.22
N THR A 161 -13.74 -18.75 15.20
CA THR A 161 -13.57 -20.15 15.65
C THR A 161 -12.69 -20.94 14.69
N ALA A 162 -12.92 -20.82 13.37
CA ALA A 162 -12.20 -21.57 12.34
C ALA A 162 -10.67 -21.30 12.32
N TYR A 163 -10.25 -20.05 12.57
CA TYR A 163 -8.84 -19.66 12.56
C TYR A 163 -8.23 -19.52 13.97
N GLY A 164 -9.02 -19.08 14.95
CA GLY A 164 -8.59 -18.91 16.35
C GLY A 164 -8.36 -20.23 17.09
N SER A 165 -8.85 -21.35 16.58
CA SER A 165 -8.50 -22.69 17.07
C SER A 165 -7.06 -23.10 16.74
N ALA A 166 -6.42 -22.53 15.71
CA ALA A 166 -5.10 -22.98 15.25
C ALA A 166 -3.97 -22.75 16.29
N PRO A 167 -3.86 -21.59 16.97
CA PRO A 167 -2.91 -21.42 18.08
C PRO A 167 -3.19 -22.35 19.27
N VAL A 168 -4.47 -22.65 19.54
CA VAL A 168 -4.86 -23.56 20.63
C VAL A 168 -4.49 -25.00 20.31
N ALA A 169 -4.69 -25.43 19.05
CA ALA A 169 -4.22 -26.72 18.55
C ALA A 169 -2.70 -26.84 18.57
N ALA A 170 -1.98 -25.77 18.22
CA ALA A 170 -0.53 -25.72 18.31
C ALA A 170 -0.03 -25.85 19.77
N ALA A 171 -0.61 -25.10 20.71
CA ALA A 171 -0.31 -25.23 22.13
C ALA A 171 -0.65 -26.63 22.69
N ALA A 172 -1.78 -27.20 22.28
CA ALA A 172 -2.16 -28.57 22.63
C ALA A 172 -1.18 -29.60 22.07
N PHE A 173 -0.74 -29.46 20.81
CA PHE A 173 0.26 -30.33 20.19
C PHE A 173 1.60 -30.30 20.94
N VAL A 174 2.07 -29.11 21.31
CA VAL A 174 3.29 -28.93 22.14
C VAL A 174 3.12 -29.64 23.50
N LEU A 175 2.01 -29.40 24.19
CA LEU A 175 1.75 -30.00 25.50
C LEU A 175 1.64 -31.53 25.43
N LEU A 176 0.91 -32.06 24.46
CA LEU A 176 0.67 -33.50 24.31
C LEU A 176 1.95 -34.24 23.87
N THR A 177 2.76 -33.66 22.98
CA THR A 177 4.04 -34.27 22.58
C THR A 177 5.09 -34.23 23.71
N LEU A 178 5.09 -33.20 24.56
CA LEU A 178 5.92 -33.15 25.76
C LEU A 178 5.48 -34.18 26.82
N ILE A 179 4.17 -34.30 27.06
CA ILE A 179 3.60 -35.31 27.97
C ILE A 179 3.92 -36.72 27.45
N ALA A 180 3.74 -36.98 26.15
CA ALA A 180 4.08 -38.28 25.55
C ALA A 180 5.56 -38.63 25.72
N LYS A 181 6.47 -37.67 25.51
CA LYS A 181 7.92 -37.87 25.75
C LYS A 181 8.23 -38.19 27.21
N ALA A 182 7.54 -37.57 28.18
CA ALA A 182 7.69 -37.90 29.59
C ALA A 182 7.13 -39.31 29.93
N LEU A 183 5.97 -39.68 29.36
CA LEU A 183 5.32 -40.98 29.60
C LEU A 183 6.01 -42.15 28.87
N GLY A 184 6.65 -41.93 27.73
CA GLY A 184 7.40 -42.96 26.98
C GLY A 184 8.65 -43.47 27.70
N VAL A 185 9.15 -42.72 28.69
CA VAL A 185 10.21 -43.19 29.61
C VAL A 185 9.69 -44.32 30.50
N THR A 186 8.48 -44.20 31.02
CA THR A 186 7.90 -45.09 32.04
C THR A 186 6.93 -46.13 31.50
N THR A 187 6.35 -45.93 30.31
CA THR A 187 5.33 -46.80 29.72
C THR A 187 5.70 -47.24 28.31
N SER A 188 5.40 -48.50 27.95
CA SER A 188 5.63 -49.04 26.61
C SER A 188 4.67 -48.47 25.56
N VAL A 189 3.45 -48.06 25.97
CA VAL A 189 2.38 -47.61 25.08
C VAL A 189 2.75 -46.34 24.30
N PHE A 190 3.50 -45.42 24.92
CA PHE A 190 3.95 -44.17 24.30
C PHE A 190 5.44 -44.19 23.88
N ARG A 191 6.04 -45.39 23.78
CA ARG A 191 7.44 -45.55 23.39
C ARG A 191 7.66 -45.50 21.87
N ASN A 192 6.61 -45.69 21.07
CA ASN A 192 6.71 -45.72 19.60
C ASN A 192 6.78 -44.30 19.02
N SER A 193 5.88 -43.38 19.40
CA SER A 193 6.00 -41.97 19.02
C SER A 193 5.45 -40.97 20.06
N PRO A 194 6.10 -39.80 20.20
CA PRO A 194 5.55 -38.61 20.88
C PRO A 194 4.21 -38.12 20.32
N VAL A 195 3.90 -38.43 19.06
CA VAL A 195 2.77 -37.90 18.30
C VAL A 195 1.47 -38.68 18.57
N ASP A 196 1.57 -39.93 19.03
CA ASP A 196 0.42 -40.81 19.25
C ASP A 196 -0.61 -40.21 20.22
N LEU A 197 -0.15 -39.61 21.33
CA LEU A 197 -1.03 -38.96 22.30
C LEU A 197 -1.77 -37.75 21.70
N ALA A 198 -1.14 -37.03 20.76
CA ALA A 198 -1.80 -35.97 20.02
C ALA A 198 -2.88 -36.53 19.08
N LEU A 199 -2.64 -37.65 18.39
CA LEU A 199 -3.63 -38.31 17.53
C LEU A 199 -4.81 -38.91 18.31
N TYR A 200 -4.56 -39.52 19.47
CA TYR A 200 -5.63 -40.02 20.35
C TYR A 200 -6.50 -38.88 20.90
N PHE A 201 -5.89 -37.79 21.39
CA PHE A 201 -6.64 -36.60 21.79
C PHE A 201 -7.42 -36.01 20.61
N ASN A 202 -6.80 -35.95 19.42
CA ASN A 202 -7.42 -35.47 18.19
C ASN A 202 -8.69 -36.24 17.85
N ALA A 203 -8.63 -37.58 17.86
CA ALA A 203 -9.79 -38.44 17.65
C ALA A 203 -10.92 -38.11 18.65
N LEU A 204 -10.58 -37.95 19.94
CA LEU A 204 -11.56 -37.61 20.99
C LEU A 204 -12.24 -36.25 20.77
N THR A 205 -11.59 -35.27 20.11
CA THR A 205 -12.24 -33.99 19.77
C THR A 205 -13.42 -34.18 18.79
N PHE A 206 -13.27 -35.06 17.79
CA PHE A 206 -14.35 -35.41 16.86
C PHE A 206 -15.44 -36.22 17.55
N LEU A 207 -15.09 -37.21 18.39
CA LEU A 207 -16.09 -37.95 19.16
C LEU A 207 -16.92 -37.01 20.06
N PHE A 208 -16.28 -36.04 20.71
CA PHE A 208 -16.96 -35.02 21.51
C PHE A 208 -17.85 -34.09 20.67
N SER A 209 -17.39 -33.68 19.47
CA SER A 209 -18.21 -32.92 18.51
C SER A 209 -19.46 -33.71 18.11
N GLY A 210 -19.29 -34.95 17.63
CA GLY A 210 -20.39 -35.82 17.21
C GLY A 210 -21.40 -36.10 18.32
N LEU A 211 -20.94 -36.36 19.56
CA LEU A 211 -21.81 -36.52 20.74
C LEU A 211 -22.54 -35.22 21.11
N THR A 212 -21.95 -34.05 20.86
CA THR A 212 -22.56 -32.74 21.10
C THR A 212 -23.63 -32.42 20.05
N ILE A 213 -23.37 -32.68 18.77
CA ILE A 213 -24.33 -32.49 17.67
C ILE A 213 -25.47 -33.54 17.75
N TRP A 214 -25.17 -34.76 18.18
CA TRP A 214 -26.19 -35.78 18.45
C TRP A 214 -27.21 -35.34 19.50
N ARG A 215 -26.82 -34.49 20.46
CA ARG A 215 -27.72 -33.90 21.47
C ARG A 215 -28.56 -32.70 20.97
N LEU A 216 -28.32 -32.20 19.75
CA LEU A 216 -29.13 -31.14 19.13
C LEU A 216 -30.30 -31.74 18.34
N LYS A 217 -31.52 -31.67 18.90
CA LYS A 217 -32.76 -32.09 18.22
C LYS A 217 -33.38 -30.95 17.39
N GLU A 218 -32.89 -29.73 17.57
CA GLU A 218 -33.37 -28.49 16.97
C GLU A 218 -32.95 -28.35 15.49
N ILE A 219 -31.88 -29.06 15.07
CA ILE A 219 -31.46 -29.18 13.68
C ILE A 219 -32.41 -30.16 12.98
N LYS A 220 -33.42 -29.61 12.31
CA LYS A 220 -34.42 -30.39 11.56
C LYS A 220 -33.84 -30.97 10.27
N ALA A 221 -34.31 -32.17 9.91
CA ALA A 221 -34.11 -32.77 8.60
C ALA A 221 -34.52 -31.82 7.47
N ALA A 222 -33.89 -31.96 6.29
CA ALA A 222 -34.16 -31.12 5.14
C ALA A 222 -35.63 -31.27 4.68
N ARG A 223 -36.43 -30.21 4.84
CA ARG A 223 -37.66 -30.04 4.04
C ARG A 223 -37.26 -29.61 2.64
N GLY A 224 -37.91 -30.19 1.64
CA GLY A 224 -37.46 -30.25 0.23
C GLY A 224 -36.80 -28.97 -0.29
N ALA A 225 -35.65 -29.15 -0.96
CA ALA A 225 -34.98 -28.09 -1.68
C ALA A 225 -35.93 -27.43 -2.70
N SER A 226 -35.84 -26.11 -2.86
CA SER A 226 -36.58 -25.41 -3.92
C SER A 226 -36.13 -25.97 -5.28
N PRO A 227 -37.05 -26.45 -6.15
CA PRO A 227 -36.69 -27.03 -7.45
C PRO A 227 -36.05 -26.05 -8.45
N TYR A 228 -35.86 -24.78 -8.07
CA TYR A 228 -35.66 -23.65 -8.97
C TYR A 228 -34.36 -22.86 -8.76
N ALA A 229 -33.37 -23.44 -8.07
CA ALA A 229 -32.02 -22.88 -8.04
C ALA A 229 -31.27 -23.24 -9.35
N PRO A 230 -30.94 -22.28 -10.25
CA PRO A 230 -30.38 -22.62 -11.55
C PRO A 230 -28.96 -23.17 -11.42
N HIS A 231 -28.73 -24.42 -11.84
CA HIS A 231 -27.42 -25.05 -11.82
C HIS A 231 -26.47 -24.43 -12.87
N SER A 232 -25.75 -23.37 -12.49
CA SER A 232 -24.58 -22.94 -13.26
C SER A 232 -23.48 -24.00 -13.13
N SER A 233 -23.15 -24.66 -14.25
CA SER A 233 -22.09 -25.67 -14.27
C SER A 233 -20.76 -25.03 -13.83
N VAL A 234 -20.04 -25.65 -12.90
CA VAL A 234 -18.81 -25.07 -12.33
C VAL A 234 -17.78 -24.71 -13.40
N LEU A 235 -17.67 -25.49 -14.49
CA LEU A 235 -16.81 -25.17 -15.62
C LEU A 235 -17.16 -23.82 -16.29
N ARG A 236 -18.46 -23.52 -16.45
CA ARG A 236 -18.94 -22.22 -16.95
C ARG A 236 -18.65 -21.11 -15.94
N SER A 237 -18.88 -21.34 -14.65
CA SER A 237 -18.57 -20.38 -13.58
C SER A 237 -17.07 -20.04 -13.49
N LEU A 238 -16.18 -21.01 -13.77
CA LEU A 238 -14.73 -20.78 -13.87
C LEU A 238 -14.37 -19.92 -15.09
N VAL A 239 -14.95 -20.20 -16.26
CA VAL A 239 -14.73 -19.42 -17.50
C VAL A 239 -15.29 -17.99 -17.40
N GLU A 240 -16.47 -17.83 -16.81
CA GLU A 240 -17.07 -16.51 -16.52
C GLU A 240 -16.23 -15.72 -15.51
N GLY A 241 -15.77 -16.38 -14.44
CA GLY A 241 -14.85 -15.79 -13.45
C GLY A 241 -13.56 -15.30 -14.09
N TRP A 242 -12.89 -16.15 -14.89
CA TRP A 242 -11.66 -15.79 -15.60
C TRP A 242 -11.84 -14.57 -16.51
N ARG A 243 -12.96 -14.48 -17.25
CA ARG A 243 -13.31 -13.33 -18.10
C ARG A 243 -13.57 -12.04 -17.32
N PHE A 244 -13.87 -12.11 -16.02
CA PHE A 244 -14.01 -10.93 -15.16
C PHE A 244 -12.64 -10.44 -14.64
N VAL A 245 -11.71 -11.34 -14.29
CA VAL A 245 -10.39 -10.98 -13.73
C VAL A 245 -9.60 -9.98 -14.59
N GLY A 246 -9.72 -10.09 -15.91
CA GLY A 246 -9.00 -9.22 -16.85
C GLY A 246 -9.50 -7.78 -16.96
N LYS A 247 -10.68 -7.44 -16.43
CA LYS A 247 -11.35 -6.16 -16.75
C LYS A 247 -10.76 -4.92 -16.07
N THR A 248 -10.19 -5.01 -14.88
CA THR A 248 -9.61 -3.86 -14.18
C THR A 248 -8.21 -4.17 -13.63
N PRO A 249 -7.26 -3.20 -13.65
CA PRO A 249 -5.94 -3.38 -13.03
C PRO A 249 -6.02 -3.71 -11.54
N ALA A 250 -7.02 -3.18 -10.83
CA ALA A 250 -7.23 -3.44 -9.42
C ALA A 250 -7.61 -4.90 -9.14
N VAL A 251 -8.59 -5.48 -9.85
CA VAL A 251 -8.98 -6.88 -9.69
C VAL A 251 -7.87 -7.84 -10.12
N ARG A 252 -7.15 -7.52 -11.22
CA ARG A 252 -6.00 -8.31 -11.66
C ARG A 252 -4.84 -8.28 -10.65
N GLY A 253 -4.51 -7.10 -10.12
CA GLY A 253 -3.49 -6.93 -9.08
C GLY A 253 -3.86 -7.61 -7.75
N LEU A 254 -5.15 -7.59 -7.41
CA LEU A 254 -5.71 -8.26 -6.23
C LEU A 254 -5.57 -9.78 -6.34
N ILE A 255 -6.08 -10.37 -7.43
CA ILE A 255 -6.07 -11.83 -7.61
C ILE A 255 -4.64 -12.36 -7.79
N PHE A 256 -3.78 -11.65 -8.53
CA PHE A 256 -2.35 -11.98 -8.61
C PHE A 256 -1.66 -11.94 -7.24
N GLY A 257 -1.93 -10.90 -6.45
CA GLY A 257 -1.43 -10.78 -5.08
C GLY A 257 -1.92 -11.90 -4.17
N MET A 258 -3.21 -12.23 -4.20
CA MET A 258 -3.78 -13.33 -3.42
C MET A 258 -3.14 -14.67 -3.77
N LEU A 259 -3.04 -15.00 -5.06
CA LEU A 259 -2.48 -16.29 -5.50
C LEU A 259 -0.99 -16.42 -5.15
N GLY A 260 -0.19 -15.37 -5.33
CA GLY A 260 1.23 -15.42 -4.94
C GLY A 260 1.46 -15.42 -3.42
N ALA A 261 0.61 -14.73 -2.63
CA ALA A 261 0.65 -14.83 -1.17
C ALA A 261 0.27 -16.24 -0.69
N PHE A 262 -0.73 -16.88 -1.30
CA PHE A 262 -1.08 -18.28 -1.01
C PHE A 262 -0.03 -19.28 -1.50
N ALA A 263 0.64 -19.03 -2.62
CA ALA A 263 1.81 -19.81 -3.03
C ALA A 263 2.90 -19.74 -1.96
N ALA A 264 3.30 -18.55 -1.52
CA ALA A 264 4.33 -18.37 -0.50
C ALA A 264 3.95 -19.01 0.85
N GLY A 265 2.69 -18.86 1.28
CA GLY A 265 2.17 -19.56 2.46
C GLY A 265 2.20 -21.08 2.30
N GLY A 266 1.91 -21.59 1.10
CA GLY A 266 2.04 -23.01 0.75
C GLY A 266 3.48 -23.52 0.82
N VAL A 267 4.47 -22.73 0.35
CA VAL A 267 5.90 -23.07 0.51
C VAL A 267 6.23 -23.20 1.99
N VAL A 268 5.92 -22.16 2.79
CA VAL A 268 6.18 -22.14 4.23
C VAL A 268 5.59 -23.37 4.91
N VAL A 269 4.30 -23.63 4.71
CA VAL A 269 3.59 -24.74 5.36
C VAL A 269 4.17 -26.10 4.94
N GLY A 270 4.55 -26.27 3.67
CA GLY A 270 5.14 -27.52 3.16
C GLY A 270 6.54 -27.82 3.69
N VAL A 271 7.39 -26.79 3.89
CA VAL A 271 8.79 -26.99 4.33
C VAL A 271 9.02 -26.73 5.83
N ALA A 272 8.09 -26.07 6.53
CA ALA A 272 8.27 -25.61 7.92
C ALA A 272 8.66 -26.74 8.91
N ARG A 273 8.09 -27.93 8.77
CA ARG A 273 8.43 -29.08 9.65
C ARG A 273 9.91 -29.43 9.50
N ARG A 274 10.37 -29.62 8.27
CA ARG A 274 11.76 -29.96 7.96
C ARG A 274 12.71 -28.80 8.26
N PHE A 275 12.28 -27.55 8.05
CA PHE A 275 13.08 -26.37 8.39
C PHE A 275 13.35 -26.26 9.89
N VAL A 276 12.34 -26.50 10.74
CA VAL A 276 12.53 -26.53 12.20
C VAL A 276 13.51 -27.61 12.63
N GLU A 277 13.42 -28.80 12.03
CA GLU A 277 14.38 -29.89 12.28
C GLU A 277 15.80 -29.58 11.78
N ASP A 278 15.94 -28.87 10.65
CA ASP A 278 17.25 -28.35 10.18
C ASP A 278 17.82 -27.25 11.10
N LEU A 279 16.97 -26.54 11.87
CA LEU A 279 17.36 -25.64 12.96
C LEU A 279 17.54 -26.36 14.32
N GLY A 280 17.55 -27.69 14.36
CA GLY A 280 17.71 -28.49 15.58
C GLY A 280 16.47 -28.56 16.48
N GLY A 281 15.31 -28.07 16.03
CA GLY A 281 14.05 -28.13 16.74
C GLY A 281 13.28 -29.44 16.51
N GLY A 282 12.73 -30.03 17.57
CA GLY A 282 11.81 -31.16 17.47
C GLY A 282 10.34 -30.74 17.29
N ASP A 283 9.43 -31.70 17.46
CA ASP A 283 7.96 -31.50 17.37
C ASP A 283 7.42 -30.33 18.21
N PRO A 284 7.87 -30.12 19.46
CA PRO A 284 7.48 -28.94 20.24
C PRO A 284 7.87 -27.61 19.56
N ALA A 285 9.02 -27.55 18.88
CA ALA A 285 9.43 -26.36 18.14
C ALA A 285 8.59 -26.14 16.88
N TYR A 286 8.17 -27.21 16.19
CA TYR A 286 7.26 -27.12 15.05
C TYR A 286 5.88 -26.60 15.49
N GLY A 287 5.37 -27.10 16.61
CA GLY A 287 4.17 -26.58 17.25
C GLY A 287 4.30 -25.10 17.63
N VAL A 288 5.41 -24.68 18.25
CA VAL A 288 5.67 -23.27 18.57
C VAL A 288 5.72 -22.39 17.33
N LEU A 289 6.40 -22.80 16.26
CA LEU A 289 6.50 -22.02 15.01
C LEU A 289 5.13 -21.86 14.33
N PHE A 290 4.35 -22.94 14.26
CA PHE A 290 2.99 -22.91 13.72
C PHE A 290 2.06 -22.05 14.60
N GLY A 291 2.15 -22.18 15.92
CA GLY A 291 1.44 -21.33 16.87
C GLY A 291 1.77 -19.85 16.68
N ALA A 292 3.04 -19.50 16.46
CA ALA A 292 3.47 -18.13 16.20
C ALA A 292 2.84 -17.55 14.93
N VAL A 293 2.86 -18.27 13.79
CA VAL A 293 2.33 -17.72 12.53
C VAL A 293 0.80 -17.52 12.60
N PHE A 294 0.07 -18.45 13.21
CA PHE A 294 -1.39 -18.33 13.35
C PHE A 294 -1.81 -17.31 14.42
N THR A 295 -1.05 -17.15 15.51
CA THR A 295 -1.30 -16.08 16.50
C THR A 295 -1.02 -14.71 15.90
N GLY A 296 0.06 -14.59 15.13
CA GLY A 296 0.35 -13.42 14.31
C GLY A 296 -0.80 -13.09 13.37
N MET A 297 -1.27 -14.08 12.58
CA MET A 297 -2.37 -13.90 11.64
C MET A 297 -3.67 -13.47 12.32
N ALA A 298 -4.00 -14.03 13.49
CA ALA A 298 -5.15 -13.59 14.28
C ALA A 298 -5.00 -12.14 14.78
N ALA A 299 -3.80 -11.75 15.25
CA ALA A 299 -3.51 -10.37 15.63
C ALA A 299 -3.62 -9.40 14.43
N GLY A 300 -3.07 -9.76 13.27
CA GLY A 300 -3.15 -8.97 12.04
C GLY A 300 -4.58 -8.77 11.54
N LEU A 301 -5.39 -9.84 11.55
CA LEU A 301 -6.82 -9.84 11.20
C LEU A 301 -7.64 -8.91 12.12
N LEU A 302 -7.36 -8.91 13.43
CA LEU A 302 -8.11 -8.13 14.42
C LEU A 302 -7.64 -6.69 14.54
N VAL A 303 -6.33 -6.44 14.49
CA VAL A 303 -5.71 -5.15 14.85
C VAL A 303 -5.40 -4.31 13.62
N GLY A 304 -4.96 -4.91 12.51
CA GLY A 304 -4.52 -4.20 11.32
C GLY A 304 -5.55 -3.23 10.71
N PRO A 305 -6.79 -3.67 10.42
CA PRO A 305 -7.85 -2.81 9.92
C PRO A 305 -8.27 -1.68 10.87
N ARG A 306 -7.90 -1.76 12.16
CA ARG A 306 -8.17 -0.73 13.17
C ARG A 306 -7.03 0.29 13.23
N LEU A 307 -5.77 -0.15 13.24
CA LEU A 307 -4.60 0.73 13.25
C LEU A 307 -4.46 1.56 11.96
N LEU A 308 -4.88 1.03 10.82
CA LEU A 308 -4.70 1.67 9.50
C LEU A 308 -6.03 2.03 8.83
N ALA A 309 -7.05 2.35 9.63
CA ALA A 309 -8.39 2.70 9.15
C ALA A 309 -8.43 3.91 8.19
N GLY A 310 -7.48 4.84 8.30
CA GLY A 310 -7.33 5.99 7.39
C GLY A 310 -6.55 5.69 6.08
N PHE A 311 -5.84 4.57 6.03
CA PHE A 311 -4.95 4.24 4.92
C PHE A 311 -5.71 3.58 3.76
N SER A 312 -5.17 3.66 2.53
CA SER A 312 -5.80 2.98 1.39
C SER A 312 -5.74 1.46 1.56
N ARG A 313 -6.90 0.79 1.53
CA ARG A 313 -6.99 -0.68 1.53
C ARG A 313 -6.24 -1.27 0.32
N ARG A 314 -6.33 -0.63 -0.85
CA ARG A 314 -5.65 -1.07 -2.07
C ARG A 314 -4.13 -1.03 -1.93
N ARG A 315 -3.58 0.05 -1.35
CA ARG A 315 -2.15 0.14 -0.99
C ARG A 315 -1.75 -0.85 0.09
N LEU A 316 -2.56 -0.97 1.16
CA LEU A 316 -2.29 -1.82 2.31
C LEU A 316 -2.10 -3.29 1.93
N PHE A 317 -2.96 -3.79 1.03
CA PHE A 317 -2.89 -5.16 0.54
C PHE A 317 -1.50 -5.49 -0.05
N GLY A 318 -1.06 -4.76 -1.07
CA GLY A 318 0.24 -4.98 -1.69
C GLY A 318 1.41 -4.76 -0.73
N LEU A 319 1.36 -3.74 0.12
CA LEU A 319 2.40 -3.49 1.14
C LEU A 319 2.51 -4.64 2.16
N SER A 320 1.39 -5.17 2.62
CA SER A 320 1.38 -6.27 3.60
C SER A 320 1.93 -7.58 3.01
N ILE A 321 1.64 -7.87 1.74
CA ILE A 321 2.27 -8.99 1.01
C ILE A 321 3.78 -8.76 0.84
N THR A 322 4.19 -7.53 0.49
CA THR A 322 5.62 -7.20 0.37
C THR A 322 6.36 -7.39 1.69
N ALA A 323 5.83 -6.87 2.80
CA ALA A 323 6.40 -7.02 4.12
C ALA A 323 6.47 -8.49 4.56
N ALA A 324 5.41 -9.28 4.31
CA ALA A 324 5.41 -10.71 4.55
C ALA A 324 6.50 -11.43 3.73
N GLY A 325 6.65 -11.11 2.44
CA GLY A 325 7.70 -11.67 1.59
C GLY A 325 9.12 -11.38 2.11
N THR A 326 9.40 -10.12 2.49
CA THR A 326 10.69 -9.74 3.07
C THR A 326 10.98 -10.44 4.40
N LEU A 327 9.98 -10.60 5.28
CA LEU A 327 10.13 -11.33 6.54
C LEU A 327 10.33 -12.84 6.32
N LEU A 328 9.71 -13.41 5.29
CA LEU A 328 9.94 -14.80 4.86
C LEU A 328 11.37 -15.00 4.32
N THR A 329 11.89 -14.07 3.50
CA THR A 329 13.31 -14.08 3.09
C THR A 329 14.23 -14.05 4.31
N LEU A 330 13.93 -13.18 5.29
CA LEU A 330 14.72 -13.05 6.51
C LEU A 330 14.70 -14.32 7.38
N ILE A 331 13.56 -15.02 7.46
CA ILE A 331 13.47 -16.34 8.12
C ILE A 331 14.40 -17.35 7.46
N GLY A 332 14.41 -17.43 6.12
CA GLY A 332 15.30 -18.34 5.38
C GLY A 332 16.80 -18.03 5.50
N LEU A 333 17.16 -16.82 5.92
CA LEU A 333 18.56 -16.38 6.11
C LEU A 333 19.07 -16.52 7.55
N ILE A 334 18.21 -16.79 8.53
CA ILE A 334 18.58 -16.79 9.96
C ILE A 334 18.63 -18.22 10.52
N PRO A 335 19.82 -18.78 10.78
CA PRO A 335 19.99 -20.10 11.40
C PRO A 335 19.77 -20.04 12.93
N ASN A 336 18.67 -19.44 13.39
CA ASN A 336 18.33 -19.31 14.81
C ASN A 336 16.81 -19.46 15.03
N LEU A 337 16.42 -20.58 15.64
CA LEU A 337 15.02 -20.95 15.88
C LEU A 337 14.24 -19.89 16.67
N THR A 338 14.83 -19.29 17.72
CA THR A 338 14.14 -18.30 18.56
C THR A 338 13.83 -17.02 17.79
N ILE A 339 14.80 -16.52 17.01
CA ILE A 339 14.62 -15.33 16.17
C ILE A 339 13.62 -15.64 15.04
N VAL A 340 13.71 -16.82 14.42
CA VAL A 340 12.75 -17.31 13.41
C VAL A 340 11.32 -17.33 13.95
N VAL A 341 11.09 -17.80 15.20
CA VAL A 341 9.75 -17.81 15.83
C VAL A 341 9.22 -16.39 16.02
N LEU A 342 10.05 -15.45 16.48
CA LEU A 342 9.65 -14.04 16.65
C LEU A 342 9.32 -13.37 15.31
N ILE A 343 10.14 -13.57 14.28
CA ILE A 343 9.87 -13.04 12.93
C ILE A 343 8.62 -13.69 12.34
N THR A 344 8.38 -14.98 12.62
CA THR A 344 7.21 -15.73 12.13
C THR A 344 5.89 -15.20 12.71
N PHE A 345 5.89 -14.68 13.94
CA PHE A 345 4.74 -13.95 14.48
C PHE A 345 4.45 -12.66 13.69
N VAL A 346 5.48 -11.88 13.35
CA VAL A 346 5.34 -10.63 12.58
C VAL A 346 4.93 -10.92 11.12
N LEU A 347 5.51 -11.96 10.50
CA LEU A 347 5.10 -12.50 9.21
C LEU A 347 3.62 -12.86 9.21
N GLY A 348 3.18 -13.59 10.24
CA GLY A 348 1.78 -13.93 10.46
C GLY A 348 0.88 -12.69 10.50
N ALA A 349 1.28 -11.65 11.25
CA ALA A 349 0.52 -10.40 11.35
C ALA A 349 0.34 -9.72 9.98
N PHE A 350 1.39 -9.60 9.17
CA PHE A 350 1.26 -9.06 7.81
C PHE A 350 0.42 -9.97 6.89
N GLY A 351 0.52 -11.30 7.03
CA GLY A 351 -0.37 -12.25 6.34
C GLY A 351 -1.85 -12.08 6.71
N GLY A 352 -2.15 -11.84 8.00
CA GLY A 352 -3.51 -11.55 8.48
C GLY A 352 -4.07 -10.24 7.92
N VAL A 353 -3.23 -9.20 7.81
CA VAL A 353 -3.57 -7.92 7.15
C VAL A 353 -3.83 -8.12 5.66
N ALA A 354 -2.98 -8.90 4.96
CA ALA A 354 -3.17 -9.21 3.54
C ALA A 354 -4.49 -9.96 3.31
N TRP A 355 -4.78 -10.99 4.12
CA TRP A 355 -5.99 -11.80 4.04
C TRP A 355 -7.26 -10.96 4.21
N VAL A 356 -7.40 -10.22 5.31
CA VAL A 356 -8.61 -9.42 5.58
C VAL A 356 -8.80 -8.30 4.57
N THR A 357 -7.71 -7.66 4.14
CA THR A 357 -7.77 -6.55 3.19
C THR A 357 -8.12 -7.06 1.79
N GLY A 358 -7.50 -8.15 1.34
CA GLY A 358 -7.78 -8.76 0.05
C GLY A 358 -9.20 -9.32 -0.05
N TYR A 359 -9.67 -10.04 0.98
CA TYR A 359 -11.03 -10.56 1.02
C TYR A 359 -12.08 -9.43 1.03
N THR A 360 -11.81 -8.33 1.74
CA THR A 360 -12.70 -7.15 1.72
C THR A 360 -12.70 -6.46 0.36
N LEU A 361 -11.54 -6.27 -0.27
CA LEU A 361 -11.44 -5.69 -1.61
C LEU A 361 -12.17 -6.57 -2.65
N LEU A 362 -12.05 -7.90 -2.58
CA LEU A 362 -12.80 -8.79 -3.46
C LEU A 362 -14.32 -8.66 -3.30
N GLY A 363 -14.80 -8.29 -2.10
CA GLY A 363 -16.21 -7.96 -1.86
C GLY A 363 -16.64 -6.62 -2.46
N LEU A 364 -15.76 -5.62 -2.45
CA LEU A 364 -16.04 -4.24 -2.88
C LEU A 364 -15.84 -4.00 -4.39
N GLU A 365 -14.91 -4.71 -5.03
CA GLU A 365 -14.56 -4.54 -6.46
C GLU A 365 -15.40 -5.45 -7.39
N VAL A 366 -16.41 -6.15 -6.86
CA VAL A 366 -17.19 -7.17 -7.59
C VAL A 366 -18.69 -6.99 -7.36
N ASP A 367 -19.43 -6.82 -8.45
CA ASP A 367 -20.88 -6.59 -8.48
C ASP A 367 -21.67 -7.75 -7.85
N ASP A 368 -22.78 -7.45 -7.17
CA ASP A 368 -23.59 -8.46 -6.45
C ASP A 368 -24.00 -9.66 -7.32
N ALA A 369 -24.33 -9.40 -8.59
CA ALA A 369 -24.77 -10.41 -9.57
C ALA A 369 -23.68 -11.42 -9.99
N VAL A 370 -22.39 -11.12 -9.75
CA VAL A 370 -21.25 -12.01 -10.05
C VAL A 370 -20.44 -12.39 -8.82
N ARG A 371 -20.56 -11.68 -7.68
CA ARG A 371 -19.75 -11.89 -6.47
C ARG A 371 -19.62 -13.37 -6.07
N GLY A 372 -20.74 -14.10 -5.97
CA GLY A 372 -20.72 -15.53 -5.60
C GLY A 372 -19.89 -16.41 -6.55
N ARG A 373 -19.95 -16.16 -7.86
CA ARG A 373 -19.15 -16.86 -8.88
C ARG A 373 -17.66 -16.50 -8.78
N THR A 374 -17.35 -15.21 -8.66
CA THR A 374 -15.96 -14.72 -8.55
C THR A 374 -15.28 -15.24 -7.28
N PHE A 375 -15.97 -15.26 -6.13
CA PHE A 375 -15.45 -15.83 -4.89
C PHE A 375 -15.19 -17.34 -5.02
N ALA A 376 -16.11 -18.11 -5.61
CA ALA A 376 -15.92 -19.54 -5.85
C ALA A 376 -14.74 -19.82 -6.80
N PHE A 377 -14.57 -19.02 -7.85
CA PHE A 377 -13.42 -19.08 -8.75
C PHE A 377 -12.09 -18.80 -8.02
N VAL A 378 -12.01 -17.70 -7.27
CA VAL A 378 -10.78 -17.32 -6.52
C VAL A 378 -10.43 -18.36 -5.47
N GLN A 379 -11.42 -18.88 -4.71
CA GLN A 379 -11.19 -19.96 -3.75
C GLN A 379 -10.70 -21.26 -4.42
N THR A 380 -11.24 -21.59 -5.60
CA THR A 380 -10.79 -22.77 -6.36
C THR A 380 -9.35 -22.61 -6.83
N MET A 381 -8.99 -21.44 -7.37
CA MET A 381 -7.61 -21.14 -7.77
C MET A 381 -6.65 -21.16 -6.58
N VAL A 382 -7.01 -20.57 -5.43
CA VAL A 382 -6.21 -20.63 -4.20
C VAL A 382 -5.96 -22.08 -3.76
N ARG A 383 -6.99 -22.95 -3.79
CA ARG A 383 -6.83 -24.38 -3.47
C ARG A 383 -5.89 -25.09 -4.45
N VAL A 384 -6.04 -24.85 -5.76
CA VAL A 384 -5.17 -25.46 -6.79
C VAL A 384 -3.72 -24.98 -6.66
N THR A 385 -3.49 -23.68 -6.45
CA THR A 385 -2.16 -23.11 -6.16
C THR A 385 -1.54 -23.75 -4.91
N LEU A 386 -2.31 -23.91 -3.82
CA LEU A 386 -1.84 -24.58 -2.61
C LEU A 386 -1.45 -26.04 -2.88
N VAL A 387 -2.27 -26.83 -3.58
CA VAL A 387 -1.93 -28.23 -3.95
C VAL A 387 -0.62 -28.28 -4.75
N LEU A 388 -0.49 -27.46 -5.80
CA LEU A 388 0.69 -27.45 -6.66
C LEU A 388 1.96 -27.08 -5.88
N VAL A 389 1.88 -26.08 -4.99
CA VAL A 389 3.04 -25.60 -4.25
C VAL A 389 3.39 -26.51 -3.07
N LEU A 390 2.41 -27.11 -2.38
CA LEU A 390 2.65 -28.09 -1.31
C LEU A 390 3.25 -29.40 -1.85
N ALA A 391 3.02 -29.74 -3.12
CA ALA A 391 3.75 -30.79 -3.81
C ALA A 391 5.16 -30.34 -4.27
N ALA A 392 5.26 -29.15 -4.89
CA ALA A 392 6.50 -28.69 -5.52
C ALA A 392 7.57 -28.22 -4.53
N ALA A 393 7.22 -27.55 -3.43
CA ALA A 393 8.20 -26.97 -2.51
C ALA A 393 9.04 -28.01 -1.73
N PRO A 394 8.47 -29.13 -1.24
CA PRO A 394 9.27 -30.19 -0.64
C PRO A 394 10.11 -30.96 -1.68
N ALA A 395 9.63 -31.09 -2.92
CA ALA A 395 10.41 -31.66 -4.02
C ALA A 395 11.60 -30.77 -4.43
N LEU A 396 11.40 -29.44 -4.51
CA LEU A 396 12.46 -28.45 -4.73
C LEU A 396 13.47 -28.45 -3.58
N THR A 397 12.99 -28.52 -2.33
CA THR A 397 13.81 -28.68 -1.12
C THR A 397 14.67 -29.95 -1.18
N ALA A 398 14.10 -31.07 -1.61
CA ALA A 398 14.83 -32.33 -1.77
C ALA A 398 15.86 -32.28 -2.91
N LEU A 399 15.56 -31.59 -4.02
CA LEU A 399 16.47 -31.38 -5.15
C LEU A 399 17.66 -30.49 -4.79
N ILE A 400 17.46 -29.46 -3.95
CA ILE A 400 18.54 -28.58 -3.46
C ILE A 400 19.40 -29.29 -2.39
N GLY A 401 18.82 -30.18 -1.59
CA GLY A 401 19.56 -31.00 -0.62
C GLY A 401 20.21 -30.17 0.51
N ARG A 402 21.51 -30.38 0.77
CA ARG A 402 22.29 -29.64 1.79
C ARG A 402 23.56 -29.08 1.17
N HIS A 403 23.80 -27.78 1.35
CA HIS A 403 24.99 -27.07 0.91
C HIS A 403 25.78 -26.55 2.12
N ALA A 404 27.10 -26.66 2.08
CA ALA A 404 27.99 -26.08 3.09
C ALA A 404 28.90 -25.06 2.42
N PHE A 405 28.82 -23.81 2.85
CA PHE A 405 29.71 -22.73 2.40
C PHE A 405 30.82 -22.53 3.42
N VAL A 406 32.07 -22.66 2.97
CA VAL A 406 33.26 -22.40 3.78
C VAL A 406 33.64 -20.94 3.58
N ILE A 407 33.57 -20.12 4.63
CA ILE A 407 33.91 -18.69 4.61
C ILE A 407 35.20 -18.51 5.41
N GLY A 408 36.32 -18.49 4.70
CA GLY A 408 37.66 -18.58 5.30
C GLY A 408 37.88 -19.93 6.02
N ASP A 409 38.99 -20.06 6.74
CA ASP A 409 39.41 -21.35 7.32
C ASP A 409 38.60 -21.79 8.56
N THR A 410 37.62 -20.99 9.01
CA THR A 410 36.96 -21.19 10.32
C THR A 410 35.43 -21.14 10.33
N VAL A 411 34.76 -20.58 9.30
CA VAL A 411 33.30 -20.38 9.34
C VAL A 411 32.58 -21.23 8.30
N LEU A 412 32.11 -22.41 8.74
CA LEU A 412 31.22 -23.29 7.97
C LEU A 412 29.75 -22.83 8.13
N VAL A 413 29.18 -22.24 7.08
CA VAL A 413 27.74 -21.90 7.04
C VAL A 413 27.00 -22.94 6.21
N ALA A 414 26.30 -23.85 6.90
CA ALA A 414 25.46 -24.86 6.27
C ALA A 414 24.07 -24.29 5.93
N TYR A 415 23.76 -24.17 4.64
CA TYR A 415 22.43 -23.82 4.14
C TYR A 415 21.71 -25.07 3.61
N THR A 416 20.50 -25.27 4.08
CA THR A 416 19.65 -26.41 3.71
C THR A 416 18.68 -26.04 2.60
N GLY A 417 18.21 -27.04 1.85
CA GLY A 417 17.22 -26.85 0.78
C GLY A 417 15.93 -26.20 1.29
N THR A 418 15.55 -26.47 2.55
CA THR A 418 14.48 -25.77 3.27
C THR A 418 14.73 -24.27 3.34
N ALA A 419 15.90 -23.85 3.82
CA ALA A 419 16.29 -22.44 3.97
C ALA A 419 16.33 -21.72 2.60
N ILE A 420 16.98 -22.32 1.60
CA ILE A 420 17.10 -21.75 0.24
C ILE A 420 15.71 -21.63 -0.43
N THR A 421 14.83 -22.62 -0.24
CA THR A 421 13.45 -22.58 -0.74
C THR A 421 12.63 -21.46 -0.09
N LEU A 422 12.80 -21.22 1.22
CA LEU A 422 12.17 -20.10 1.93
C LEU A 422 12.69 -18.74 1.43
N VAL A 423 14.00 -18.60 1.21
CA VAL A 423 14.61 -17.37 0.64
C VAL A 423 14.02 -17.05 -0.74
N PHE A 424 14.01 -18.03 -1.65
CA PHE A 424 13.46 -17.86 -3.00
C PHE A 424 11.95 -17.51 -2.95
N SER A 425 11.18 -18.20 -2.11
CA SER A 425 9.76 -17.93 -1.93
C SER A 425 9.47 -16.56 -1.31
N GLY A 426 10.31 -16.07 -0.40
CA GLY A 426 10.18 -14.75 0.20
C GLY A 426 10.46 -13.63 -0.81
N LEU A 427 11.50 -13.80 -1.64
CA LEU A 427 11.83 -12.87 -2.72
C LEU A 427 10.71 -12.82 -3.79
N LEU A 428 10.17 -13.98 -4.17
CA LEU A 428 9.04 -14.08 -5.09
C LEU A 428 7.76 -13.44 -4.49
N ALA A 429 7.47 -13.68 -3.21
CA ALA A 429 6.35 -13.07 -2.50
C ALA A 429 6.49 -11.54 -2.42
N ALA A 430 7.69 -11.03 -2.14
CA ALA A 430 7.97 -9.60 -2.11
C ALA A 430 7.80 -8.96 -3.51
N ALA A 431 8.29 -9.62 -4.56
CA ALA A 431 8.08 -9.18 -5.95
C ALA A 431 6.59 -9.16 -6.33
N VAL A 432 5.82 -10.20 -5.97
CA VAL A 432 4.36 -10.23 -6.17
C VAL A 432 3.68 -9.11 -5.38
N GLY A 433 4.08 -8.86 -4.13
CA GLY A 433 3.57 -7.76 -3.32
C GLY A 433 3.78 -6.38 -3.96
N VAL A 434 4.98 -6.14 -4.50
CA VAL A 434 5.32 -4.90 -5.24
C VAL A 434 4.52 -4.78 -6.55
N VAL A 435 4.35 -5.87 -7.29
CA VAL A 435 3.55 -5.89 -8.54
C VAL A 435 2.05 -5.72 -8.25
N SER A 436 1.54 -6.30 -7.17
CA SER A 436 0.17 -6.12 -6.69
C SER A 436 -0.06 -4.67 -6.25
N TYR A 437 0.82 -4.13 -5.41
CA TYR A 437 0.83 -2.71 -5.02
C TYR A 437 0.78 -1.79 -6.24
N ARG A 438 1.71 -1.94 -7.20
CA ARG A 438 1.81 -1.07 -8.39
C ARG A 438 0.57 -1.12 -9.30
N GLN A 439 -0.16 -2.24 -9.32
CA GLN A 439 -1.41 -2.38 -10.09
C GLN A 439 -2.65 -1.84 -9.36
N MET A 440 -2.61 -1.81 -8.02
CA MET A 440 -3.74 -1.43 -7.17
C MET A 440 -3.66 0.00 -6.63
N ASP A 441 -2.47 0.64 -6.64
CA ASP A 441 -2.26 1.98 -6.08
C ASP A 441 -3.23 3.02 -6.65
N ASP A 442 -4.14 3.46 -5.79
CA ASP A 442 -5.20 4.44 -6.03
C ASP A 442 -4.78 5.86 -5.62
N ARG A 443 -3.59 6.04 -5.00
CA ARG A 443 -3.05 7.32 -4.57
C ARG A 443 -1.73 7.66 -5.28
N LYS A 444 -1.64 7.34 -6.59
CA LYS A 444 -0.49 7.66 -7.45
C LYS A 444 -0.07 9.13 -7.29
N GLY A 445 1.23 9.36 -7.11
CA GLY A 445 1.80 10.68 -6.82
C GLY A 445 1.88 11.03 -5.33
N THR A 446 1.20 10.33 -4.43
CA THR A 446 1.40 10.50 -2.97
C THR A 446 2.56 9.63 -2.49
N PRO A 447 3.59 10.19 -1.82
CA PRO A 447 4.66 9.38 -1.25
C PRO A 447 4.12 8.45 -0.14
N LEU A 448 4.69 7.25 -0.04
CA LEU A 448 4.22 6.22 0.90
C LEU A 448 4.35 6.62 2.39
N LEU A 449 5.49 7.20 2.76
CA LEU A 449 5.83 7.45 4.16
C LEU A 449 4.93 8.52 4.82
N PRO A 450 4.65 9.69 4.19
CA PRO A 450 3.70 10.66 4.73
C PRO A 450 2.26 10.13 4.81
N ASP A 451 1.80 9.35 3.81
CA ASP A 451 0.44 8.78 3.80
C ASP A 451 0.25 7.74 4.92
N LEU A 452 1.30 6.95 5.20
CA LEU A 452 1.33 6.01 6.32
C LEU A 452 1.39 6.74 7.67
N LEU A 453 2.21 7.78 7.80
CA LEU A 453 2.33 8.58 9.03
C LEU A 453 1.03 9.33 9.35
N ALA A 454 0.36 9.92 8.36
CA ALA A 454 -0.94 10.58 8.54
C ALA A 454 -2.00 9.57 9.02
N ALA A 455 -2.05 8.38 8.40
CA ALA A 455 -2.99 7.32 8.81
C ALA A 455 -2.72 6.81 10.25
N ILE A 456 -1.45 6.65 10.64
CA ILE A 456 -1.06 6.24 12.01
C ILE A 456 -1.42 7.31 13.05
N LYS A 457 -1.28 8.60 12.71
CA LYS A 457 -1.72 9.71 13.57
C LYS A 457 -3.23 9.87 13.68
N GLY A 458 -4.02 9.15 12.88
CA GLY A 458 -5.46 9.33 12.79
C GLY A 458 -5.88 10.65 12.13
N GLU A 459 -5.00 11.28 11.35
CA GLU A 459 -5.37 12.44 10.54
C GLU A 459 -6.45 12.01 9.52
N PRO A 460 -7.61 12.71 9.44
CA PRO A 460 -8.70 12.30 8.57
C PRO A 460 -8.25 12.33 7.10
N LEU A 461 -8.72 11.38 6.29
CA LEU A 461 -8.32 11.27 4.89
C LEU A 461 -8.43 12.62 4.19
N ALA A 462 -7.31 13.12 3.67
CA ALA A 462 -7.28 14.23 2.73
C ALA A 462 -7.95 13.78 1.42
N ALA A 463 -9.28 13.95 1.35
CA ALA A 463 -10.09 13.69 0.16
C ALA A 463 -9.45 14.42 -1.03
N ARG A 464 -8.99 13.63 -2.03
CA ARG A 464 -8.23 14.04 -3.23
C ARG A 464 -7.67 15.46 -3.11
N ARG A 465 -6.55 15.63 -2.39
CA ARG A 465 -5.98 16.95 -2.00
C ARG A 465 -5.99 17.90 -3.20
N PHE A 466 -7.01 18.77 -3.22
CA PHE A 466 -7.35 19.56 -4.39
C PHE A 466 -6.34 20.69 -4.51
N VAL A 467 -5.46 20.58 -5.51
CA VAL A 467 -4.46 21.60 -5.81
C VAL A 467 -5.18 22.76 -6.50
N LYS A 468 -5.85 23.59 -5.69
CA LYS A 468 -6.39 24.86 -6.18
C LYS A 468 -5.24 25.74 -6.64
N THR A 469 -5.38 26.26 -7.84
CA THR A 469 -4.48 27.25 -8.45
C THR A 469 -5.06 28.66 -8.30
N GLY A 470 -6.39 28.75 -8.17
CA GLY A 470 -7.12 29.96 -7.81
C GLY A 470 -7.32 30.13 -6.29
N TYR A 471 -7.91 31.26 -5.92
CA TYR A 471 -8.12 31.72 -4.54
C TYR A 471 -9.63 31.79 -4.23
N PHE A 472 -10.05 31.42 -3.03
CA PHE A 472 -11.47 31.34 -2.65
C PHE A 472 -11.82 32.28 -1.50
N ILE A 473 -12.75 33.20 -1.75
CA ILE A 473 -13.27 34.16 -0.78
C ILE A 473 -14.74 33.83 -0.51
N ALA A 474 -15.14 33.81 0.76
CA ALA A 474 -16.55 33.74 1.17
C ALA A 474 -16.94 34.99 1.97
N PHE A 475 -18.09 35.57 1.65
CA PHE A 475 -18.74 36.60 2.45
C PHE A 475 -19.77 35.95 3.38
N GLU A 476 -19.72 36.31 4.65
CA GLU A 476 -20.53 35.73 5.73
C GLU A 476 -21.02 36.85 6.66
N GLY A 477 -22.03 36.56 7.48
CA GLY A 477 -22.62 37.54 8.40
C GLY A 477 -24.14 37.62 8.31
N GLY A 478 -24.72 38.51 9.12
CA GLY A 478 -26.17 38.70 9.24
C GLY A 478 -26.86 39.20 7.97
N ASP A 479 -28.18 39.19 8.01
CA ASP A 479 -29.04 39.71 6.95
C ASP A 479 -29.04 41.25 6.98
N GLY A 480 -29.25 41.90 5.83
CA GLY A 480 -29.07 43.36 5.70
C GLY A 480 -27.62 43.90 5.86
N ALA A 481 -26.62 43.03 6.07
CA ALA A 481 -25.22 43.42 6.29
C ALA A 481 -24.44 43.87 5.02
N GLY A 482 -25.04 43.80 3.83
CA GLY A 482 -24.42 44.28 2.58
C GLY A 482 -23.46 43.30 1.88
N LYS A 483 -23.56 41.99 2.18
CA LYS A 483 -22.68 40.94 1.65
C LYS A 483 -22.55 40.95 0.12
N SER A 484 -23.67 40.87 -0.60
CA SER A 484 -23.73 40.91 -2.07
C SER A 484 -23.07 42.16 -2.65
N THR A 485 -23.39 43.34 -2.12
CA THR A 485 -22.81 44.63 -2.57
C THR A 485 -21.29 44.65 -2.41
N GLN A 486 -20.73 44.11 -1.32
CA GLN A 486 -19.28 44.02 -1.13
C GLN A 486 -18.65 42.94 -2.01
N ALA A 487 -19.33 41.81 -2.25
CA ALA A 487 -18.87 40.75 -3.13
C ALA A 487 -18.78 41.22 -4.60
N GLU A 488 -19.77 41.97 -5.09
CA GLU A 488 -19.79 42.55 -6.44
C GLU A 488 -18.68 43.60 -6.63
N ARG A 489 -18.60 44.59 -5.72
CA ARG A 489 -17.53 45.60 -5.73
C ARG A 489 -16.14 44.97 -5.69
N LEU A 490 -15.96 43.92 -4.89
CA LEU A 490 -14.68 43.22 -4.81
C LEU A 490 -14.39 42.46 -6.10
N ALA A 491 -15.39 41.87 -6.74
CA ALA A 491 -15.21 41.20 -8.02
C ALA A 491 -14.72 42.15 -9.11
N GLU A 492 -15.25 43.39 -9.16
CA GLU A 492 -14.79 44.42 -10.10
C GLU A 492 -13.35 44.84 -9.83
N TRP A 493 -12.97 45.09 -8.58
CA TRP A 493 -11.59 45.45 -8.20
C TRP A 493 -10.58 44.33 -8.48
N ILE A 494 -10.94 43.06 -8.20
CA ILE A 494 -10.09 41.90 -8.52
C ILE A 494 -9.99 41.70 -10.05
N ARG A 495 -11.08 41.90 -10.82
CA ARG A 495 -11.05 41.90 -12.30
C ARG A 495 -10.16 43.01 -12.86
N ALA A 496 -10.20 44.20 -12.27
CA ALA A 496 -9.34 45.33 -12.67
C ALA A 496 -7.84 45.04 -12.45
N LYS A 497 -7.50 44.17 -11.49
CA LYS A 497 -6.14 43.61 -11.31
C LYS A 497 -5.79 42.46 -12.28
N GLY A 498 -6.59 42.22 -13.32
CA GLY A 498 -6.27 41.25 -14.37
C GLY A 498 -6.56 39.78 -14.02
N HIS A 499 -7.34 39.53 -12.97
CA HIS A 499 -7.78 38.19 -12.60
C HIS A 499 -9.12 37.82 -13.25
N GLU A 500 -9.29 36.54 -13.56
CA GLU A 500 -10.62 35.97 -13.77
C GLU A 500 -11.34 35.82 -12.42
N VAL A 501 -12.59 36.29 -12.33
CA VAL A 501 -13.40 36.23 -11.10
C VAL A 501 -14.79 35.65 -11.37
N VAL A 502 -15.08 34.55 -10.67
CA VAL A 502 -16.41 33.92 -10.61
C VAL A 502 -17.09 34.38 -9.33
N VAL A 503 -18.22 35.09 -9.46
CA VAL A 503 -19.10 35.46 -8.34
C VAL A 503 -20.24 34.46 -8.27
N THR A 504 -20.60 34.05 -7.07
CA THR A 504 -21.63 33.03 -6.82
C THR A 504 -22.29 33.22 -5.45
N HIS A 505 -23.30 32.41 -5.11
CA HIS A 505 -24.02 32.51 -3.84
C HIS A 505 -24.61 31.17 -3.36
N GLU A 506 -24.73 31.00 -2.04
CA GLU A 506 -25.44 29.86 -1.43
C GLU A 506 -26.69 30.33 -0.65
N PRO A 507 -27.85 29.65 -0.80
CA PRO A 507 -28.15 28.62 -1.78
C PRO A 507 -28.50 29.23 -3.16
N GLY A 508 -28.59 28.41 -4.21
CA GLY A 508 -29.23 28.82 -5.47
C GLY A 508 -28.35 29.02 -6.70
N ALA A 509 -27.04 28.84 -6.63
CA ALA A 509 -26.15 29.06 -7.77
C ALA A 509 -26.32 28.04 -8.92
N THR A 510 -26.78 26.83 -8.62
CA THR A 510 -26.93 25.72 -9.59
C THR A 510 -28.39 25.49 -10.00
N ALA A 511 -28.62 24.74 -11.08
CA ALA A 511 -29.97 24.40 -11.53
C ALA A 511 -30.77 23.58 -10.48
N LEU A 512 -30.09 22.71 -9.73
CA LEU A 512 -30.64 22.04 -8.55
C LEU A 512 -30.81 23.02 -7.38
N GLY A 513 -29.79 23.85 -7.14
CA GLY A 513 -29.77 24.82 -6.05
C GLY A 513 -30.92 25.81 -6.09
N LYS A 514 -31.35 26.27 -7.28
CA LYS A 514 -32.52 27.18 -7.42
C LYS A 514 -33.79 26.55 -6.85
N ARG A 515 -34.07 25.30 -7.19
CA ARG A 515 -35.21 24.52 -6.66
C ARG A 515 -35.09 24.28 -5.15
N LEU A 516 -33.87 24.06 -4.65
CA LEU A 516 -33.62 23.92 -3.21
C LEU A 516 -33.80 25.27 -2.47
N ARG A 517 -33.39 26.39 -3.06
CA ARG A 517 -33.58 27.74 -2.54
C ARG A 517 -35.07 28.10 -2.45
N GLU A 518 -35.85 27.80 -3.48
CA GLU A 518 -37.31 27.98 -3.49
C GLU A 518 -37.94 27.26 -2.28
N LEU A 519 -37.65 25.97 -2.09
CA LEU A 519 -38.15 25.18 -0.96
C LEU A 519 -37.66 25.67 0.41
N LEU A 520 -36.40 26.12 0.50
CA LEU A 520 -35.78 26.55 1.76
C LEU A 520 -36.27 27.92 2.23
N LEU A 521 -36.62 28.83 1.32
CA LEU A 521 -36.93 30.23 1.63
C LEU A 521 -38.44 30.55 1.60
N ASP A 522 -39.27 29.73 0.95
CA ASP A 522 -40.73 29.92 0.96
C ASP A 522 -41.29 29.83 2.40
N VAL A 523 -41.90 30.94 2.84
CA VAL A 523 -42.52 31.09 4.17
C VAL A 523 -43.64 30.07 4.39
N ARG A 524 -44.24 29.53 3.32
CA ARG A 524 -45.30 28.50 3.35
C ARG A 524 -44.75 27.09 3.62
N THR A 525 -43.44 26.90 3.65
CA THR A 525 -42.80 25.60 3.97
C THR A 525 -42.84 25.34 5.48
N GLU A 526 -44.03 25.07 6.01
CA GLU A 526 -44.23 24.67 7.41
C GLU A 526 -43.68 23.25 7.68
N GLY A 527 -43.32 22.97 8.95
CA GLY A 527 -42.95 21.63 9.41
C GLY A 527 -41.56 21.11 9.00
N LEU A 528 -40.75 21.89 8.28
CA LEU A 528 -39.38 21.49 7.92
C LEU A 528 -38.49 21.36 9.16
N SER A 529 -38.14 20.12 9.54
CA SER A 529 -37.26 19.90 10.70
C SER A 529 -35.86 20.49 10.48
N PRO A 530 -35.17 20.99 11.54
CA PRO A 530 -33.82 21.55 11.41
C PRO A 530 -32.79 20.63 10.75
N ARG A 531 -32.91 19.31 10.95
CA ARG A 531 -32.05 18.32 10.30
C ARG A 531 -32.33 18.19 8.79
N ALA A 532 -33.58 18.34 8.37
CA ALA A 532 -33.93 18.38 6.95
C ALA A 532 -33.44 19.69 6.31
N GLU A 533 -33.62 20.84 6.97
CA GLU A 533 -33.06 22.14 6.56
C GLU A 533 -31.54 22.04 6.32
N ALA A 534 -30.78 21.51 7.31
CA ALA A 534 -29.34 21.31 7.20
C ALA A 534 -28.91 20.36 6.06
N LEU A 535 -29.70 19.31 5.77
CA LEU A 535 -29.43 18.38 4.68
C LEU A 535 -29.70 18.99 3.29
N LEU A 536 -30.72 19.83 3.16
CA LEU A 536 -31.02 20.55 1.92
C LEU A 536 -29.93 21.58 1.59
N TYR A 537 -29.45 22.34 2.58
CA TYR A 537 -28.28 23.22 2.43
C TYR A 537 -27.00 22.44 2.08
N ALA A 538 -26.82 21.24 2.64
CA ALA A 538 -25.68 20.40 2.29
C ALA A 538 -25.77 19.84 0.86
N ALA A 539 -26.97 19.58 0.34
CA ALA A 539 -27.19 19.11 -1.03
C ALA A 539 -26.95 20.21 -2.08
N ASP A 540 -27.47 21.42 -1.85
CA ASP A 540 -27.19 22.60 -2.68
C ASP A 540 -25.68 22.86 -2.77
N ARG A 541 -25.01 22.92 -1.62
CA ARG A 541 -23.55 23.11 -1.50
C ARG A 541 -22.74 22.02 -2.19
N ALA A 542 -23.14 20.76 -2.08
CA ALA A 542 -22.44 19.66 -2.75
C ALA A 542 -22.45 19.83 -4.28
N GLN A 543 -23.61 20.17 -4.85
CA GLN A 543 -23.74 20.42 -6.29
C GLN A 543 -22.98 21.69 -6.70
N HIS A 544 -23.11 22.78 -5.93
CA HIS A 544 -22.44 24.05 -6.18
C HIS A 544 -20.90 23.94 -6.17
N VAL A 545 -20.36 23.15 -5.24
CA VAL A 545 -18.92 22.88 -5.16
C VAL A 545 -18.42 22.09 -6.37
N ASP A 546 -19.18 21.14 -6.90
CA ASP A 546 -18.76 20.29 -8.03
C ASP A 546 -18.98 20.95 -9.40
N GLU A 547 -20.11 21.65 -9.61
CA GLU A 547 -20.44 22.34 -10.86
C GLU A 547 -19.70 23.68 -11.05
N VAL A 548 -19.47 24.45 -9.98
CA VAL A 548 -19.02 25.85 -10.08
C VAL A 548 -17.67 26.07 -9.39
N ILE A 549 -17.58 25.85 -8.07
CA ILE A 549 -16.41 26.29 -7.30
C ILE A 549 -15.15 25.51 -7.66
N ARG A 550 -15.21 24.17 -7.71
CA ARG A 550 -14.02 23.34 -8.05
C ARG A 550 -13.55 23.55 -9.49
N PRO A 551 -14.42 23.57 -10.52
CA PRO A 551 -14.00 23.89 -11.88
C PRO A 551 -13.31 25.26 -11.98
N ALA A 552 -13.81 26.30 -11.30
CA ALA A 552 -13.20 27.63 -11.29
C ALA A 552 -11.82 27.66 -10.59
N LEU A 553 -11.72 27.09 -9.37
CA LEU A 553 -10.46 27.09 -8.61
C LEU A 553 -9.36 26.19 -9.21
N ALA A 554 -9.71 25.21 -10.05
CA ALA A 554 -8.76 24.33 -10.73
C ALA A 554 -8.00 25.05 -11.86
N ARG A 555 -8.63 26.05 -12.48
CA ARG A 555 -8.13 26.81 -13.66
C ARG A 555 -7.59 28.20 -13.31
N GLY A 556 -7.32 28.48 -12.03
CA GLY A 556 -6.68 29.71 -11.58
C GLY A 556 -7.62 30.88 -11.27
N ALA A 557 -8.92 30.75 -11.51
CA ALA A 557 -9.88 31.83 -11.26
C ALA A 557 -10.09 32.07 -9.76
N ILE A 558 -10.36 33.32 -9.39
CA ILE A 558 -10.72 33.69 -8.03
C ILE A 558 -12.23 33.53 -7.87
N VAL A 559 -12.66 32.81 -6.84
CA VAL A 559 -14.09 32.60 -6.55
C VAL A 559 -14.51 33.47 -5.37
N ILE A 560 -15.62 34.18 -5.51
CA ILE A 560 -16.26 34.96 -4.45
C ILE A 560 -17.67 34.42 -4.24
N SER A 561 -17.98 33.88 -3.06
CA SER A 561 -19.32 33.38 -2.72
C SER A 561 -19.99 34.26 -1.65
N ASP A 562 -21.21 34.74 -1.90
CA ASP A 562 -22.08 35.20 -0.81
C ASP A 562 -22.66 33.97 -0.11
N ARG A 563 -22.24 33.77 1.15
CA ARG A 563 -22.40 32.57 1.98
C ARG A 563 -21.65 31.34 1.47
N TYR A 564 -21.24 30.49 2.41
CA TYR A 564 -20.67 29.17 2.16
C TYR A 564 -20.95 28.24 3.36
N MET A 565 -20.02 27.34 3.71
CA MET A 565 -20.18 26.37 4.80
C MET A 565 -20.36 26.97 6.20
N ASP A 566 -19.81 28.17 6.45
CA ASP A 566 -19.81 28.78 7.78
C ASP A 566 -21.20 29.37 8.10
N SER A 567 -21.95 29.85 7.09
CA SER A 567 -23.39 30.12 7.16
C SER A 567 -24.18 28.96 7.74
N SER A 568 -23.99 27.72 7.27
CA SER A 568 -24.76 26.59 7.84
C SER A 568 -24.39 26.30 9.29
N ILE A 569 -23.14 26.57 9.72
CA ILE A 569 -22.74 26.40 11.12
C ILE A 569 -23.35 27.51 12.00
N ALA A 570 -23.52 28.73 11.48
CA ALA A 570 -24.20 29.82 12.18
C ALA A 570 -25.73 29.60 12.25
N TYR A 571 -26.41 29.36 11.13
CA TYR A 571 -27.88 29.24 11.07
C TYR A 571 -28.38 27.89 11.59
N GLN A 572 -27.95 26.77 11.01
CA GLN A 572 -28.40 25.45 11.44
C GLN A 572 -27.68 24.96 12.71
N GLY A 573 -26.45 25.40 12.98
CA GLY A 573 -25.77 25.13 14.24
C GLY A 573 -26.29 26.00 15.38
N ALA A 574 -25.85 27.26 15.46
CA ALA A 574 -26.18 28.14 16.59
C ALA A 574 -27.63 28.67 16.58
N GLY A 575 -28.19 28.99 15.42
CA GLY A 575 -29.58 29.45 15.29
C GLY A 575 -30.61 28.38 15.67
N ARG A 576 -30.52 27.19 15.03
CA ARG A 576 -31.44 26.05 15.22
C ARG A 576 -31.06 25.06 16.36
N ASP A 577 -30.01 25.36 17.12
CA ASP A 577 -29.48 24.51 18.21
C ASP A 577 -29.17 23.05 17.81
N LEU A 578 -28.64 22.85 16.59
CA LEU A 578 -28.02 21.56 16.23
C LEU A 578 -26.56 21.53 16.70
N PRO A 579 -26.02 20.37 17.09
CA PRO A 579 -24.61 20.25 17.46
C PRO A 579 -23.68 20.76 16.35
N ALA A 580 -23.09 21.94 16.55
CA ALA A 580 -22.22 22.58 15.54
C ALA A 580 -21.09 21.65 15.01
N PRO A 581 -20.49 20.74 15.79
CA PRO A 581 -19.55 19.75 15.27
C PRO A 581 -20.15 18.74 14.27
N GLU A 582 -21.45 18.43 14.34
CA GLU A 582 -22.17 17.61 13.37
C GLU A 582 -22.44 18.40 12.10
N VAL A 583 -22.97 19.62 12.20
CA VAL A 583 -23.25 20.49 11.04
C VAL A 583 -21.97 20.84 10.28
N ALA A 584 -20.88 21.13 11.00
CA ALA A 584 -19.56 21.35 10.42
C ALA A 584 -18.96 20.06 9.79
N ARG A 585 -19.34 18.87 10.27
CA ARG A 585 -18.92 17.58 9.66
C ARG A 585 -19.71 17.32 8.38
N LEU A 586 -21.02 17.56 8.39
CA LEU A 586 -21.90 17.46 7.22
C LEU A 586 -21.43 18.41 6.11
N SER A 587 -21.20 19.69 6.44
CA SER A 587 -20.74 20.68 5.45
C SER A 587 -19.37 20.32 4.87
N ARG A 588 -18.39 19.90 5.70
CA ARG A 588 -17.07 19.46 5.19
C ARG A 588 -17.14 18.17 4.36
N TRP A 589 -18.11 17.30 4.60
CA TRP A 589 -18.34 16.12 3.76
C TRP A 589 -18.93 16.55 2.40
N ALA A 590 -19.97 17.39 2.40
CA ALA A 590 -20.59 17.93 1.20
C ALA A 590 -19.61 18.71 0.30
N THR A 591 -18.73 19.53 0.89
CA THR A 591 -17.71 20.27 0.13
C THR A 591 -16.51 19.42 -0.30
N GLY A 592 -16.44 18.14 0.09
CA GLY A 592 -15.25 17.31 -0.09
C GLY A 592 -13.99 17.90 0.55
N GLY A 593 -14.15 18.56 1.70
CA GLY A 593 -13.08 19.23 2.45
C GLY A 593 -12.64 20.59 1.92
N LEU A 594 -13.32 21.16 0.92
CA LEU A 594 -12.98 22.50 0.41
C LEU A 594 -13.43 23.60 1.40
N VAL A 595 -12.47 24.47 1.75
CA VAL A 595 -12.66 25.66 2.60
C VAL A 595 -12.15 26.92 1.87
N PRO A 596 -12.67 28.13 2.20
CA PRO A 596 -12.15 29.39 1.68
C PRO A 596 -10.71 29.67 2.17
N ASP A 597 -9.98 30.48 1.43
CA ASP A 597 -8.71 31.08 1.85
C ASP A 597 -8.94 32.29 2.76
N LEU A 598 -9.97 33.08 2.44
CA LEU A 598 -10.44 34.20 3.26
C LEU A 598 -11.95 34.09 3.48
N THR A 599 -12.40 34.39 4.69
CA THR A 599 -13.82 34.48 5.04
C THR A 599 -14.09 35.84 5.67
N VAL A 600 -14.77 36.71 4.93
CA VAL A 600 -15.10 38.08 5.34
C VAL A 600 -16.43 38.04 6.09
N VAL A 601 -16.39 38.27 7.40
CA VAL A 601 -17.58 38.37 8.26
C VAL A 601 -17.95 39.83 8.40
N LEU A 602 -19.09 40.23 7.83
CA LEU A 602 -19.68 41.55 8.01
C LEU A 602 -20.50 41.54 9.31
N ASP A 603 -19.96 42.15 10.36
CA ASP A 603 -20.63 42.24 11.66
C ASP A 603 -21.58 43.44 11.72
N LEU A 604 -22.85 43.17 12.03
CA LEU A 604 -23.91 44.16 12.16
C LEU A 604 -24.90 43.66 13.21
N SER A 605 -25.52 44.55 14.00
CA SER A 605 -26.58 44.10 14.90
C SER A 605 -27.80 43.64 14.09
N PRO A 606 -28.49 42.55 14.48
CA PRO A 606 -29.72 42.12 13.79
C PRO A 606 -30.80 43.22 13.77
N THR A 607 -30.84 44.08 14.80
CA THR A 607 -31.77 45.22 14.87
C THR A 607 -31.51 46.31 13.83
N GLU A 608 -30.32 46.33 13.22
CA GLU A 608 -29.96 47.23 12.12
C GLU A 608 -30.02 46.51 10.77
N GLY A 609 -29.65 45.22 10.73
CA GLY A 609 -29.82 44.37 9.56
C GLY A 609 -31.28 44.32 9.10
N LEU A 610 -32.21 44.07 10.02
CA LEU A 610 -33.66 44.06 9.74
C LEU A 610 -34.19 45.43 9.28
N LYS A 611 -33.59 46.56 9.71
CA LYS A 611 -33.93 47.91 9.21
C LYS A 611 -33.38 48.19 7.81
N ARG A 612 -32.38 47.42 7.37
CA ARG A 612 -31.74 47.52 6.05
C ARG A 612 -32.30 46.51 5.04
N SER A 613 -33.05 45.49 5.46
CA SER A 613 -33.73 44.59 4.51
C SER A 613 -34.86 45.31 3.80
N MET A 614 -34.86 45.26 2.47
CA MET A 614 -35.74 46.03 1.58
C MET A 614 -36.58 45.06 0.73
N GLY A 615 -37.42 44.27 1.40
CA GLY A 615 -38.29 43.29 0.75
C GLY A 615 -39.22 42.59 1.76
N PRO A 616 -40.11 41.70 1.29
CA PRO A 616 -40.81 40.77 2.16
C PRO A 616 -39.80 39.76 2.72
N ALA A 617 -39.75 39.61 4.05
CA ALA A 617 -38.85 38.68 4.73
C ALA A 617 -39.09 37.23 4.28
N ASP A 618 -38.02 36.49 4.02
CA ASP A 618 -38.09 35.05 3.76
C ASP A 618 -38.27 34.23 5.05
N ARG A 619 -38.39 32.90 4.92
CA ARG A 619 -38.63 32.01 6.09
C ARG A 619 -37.54 32.07 7.16
N LEU A 620 -36.30 32.47 6.84
CA LEU A 620 -35.21 32.66 7.79
C LEU A 620 -35.10 34.11 8.27
N GLU A 621 -35.38 35.10 7.43
CA GLU A 621 -35.48 36.52 7.86
C GLU A 621 -36.70 36.78 8.76
N SER A 622 -37.68 35.88 8.77
CA SER A 622 -38.88 35.92 9.63
C SER A 622 -38.68 35.31 11.02
N GLU A 623 -37.47 34.85 11.37
CA GLU A 623 -37.19 34.24 12.67
C GLU A 623 -37.10 35.28 13.82
N PRO A 624 -37.27 34.87 15.09
CA PRO A 624 -37.18 35.80 16.23
C PRO A 624 -35.79 36.46 16.35
N LEU A 625 -35.73 37.67 16.89
CA LEU A 625 -34.47 38.43 17.06
C LEU A 625 -33.36 37.62 17.77
N GLU A 626 -33.73 36.78 18.75
CA GLU A 626 -32.81 35.87 19.45
C GLU A 626 -32.12 34.85 18.53
N PHE A 627 -32.79 34.39 17.47
CA PHE A 627 -32.20 33.50 16.46
C PHE A 627 -31.07 34.23 15.72
N HIS A 628 -31.32 35.45 15.25
CA HIS A 628 -30.30 36.23 14.53
C HIS A 628 -29.14 36.68 15.43
N GLU A 629 -29.37 36.93 16.73
CA GLU A 629 -28.25 37.13 17.67
C GLU A 629 -27.45 35.83 17.90
N ARG A 630 -28.08 34.66 18.02
CA ARG A 630 -27.33 33.38 18.06
C ARG A 630 -26.52 33.13 16.78
N VAL A 631 -27.07 33.48 15.62
CA VAL A 631 -26.37 33.44 14.33
C VAL A 631 -25.14 34.36 14.34
N ARG A 632 -25.30 35.62 14.76
CA ARG A 632 -24.20 36.60 14.88
C ARG A 632 -23.09 36.10 15.81
N GLN A 633 -23.46 35.65 17.02
CA GLN A 633 -22.50 35.08 17.97
C GLN A 633 -21.85 33.79 17.44
N GLY A 634 -22.56 33.02 16.61
CA GLY A 634 -22.01 31.87 15.88
C GLY A 634 -20.87 32.27 14.94
N TYR A 635 -21.07 33.31 14.12
CA TYR A 635 -20.02 33.83 13.23
C TYR A 635 -18.82 34.39 13.98
N LEU A 636 -19.04 35.22 15.01
CA LEU A 636 -17.96 35.78 15.83
C LEU A 636 -17.18 34.67 16.56
N SER A 637 -17.88 33.64 17.06
CA SER A 637 -17.26 32.46 17.67
C SER A 637 -16.47 31.59 16.69
N LEU A 638 -16.80 31.61 15.40
CA LEU A 638 -16.02 30.95 14.36
C LEU A 638 -14.77 31.77 14.00
N ALA A 639 -14.92 33.08 13.84
CA ALA A 639 -13.81 34.00 13.55
C ALA A 639 -12.73 33.99 14.64
N ALA A 640 -13.15 34.05 15.92
CA ALA A 640 -12.25 34.02 17.06
C ALA A 640 -11.43 32.72 17.21
N ARG A 641 -11.81 31.63 16.51
CA ARG A 641 -11.10 30.34 16.54
C ARG A 641 -10.05 30.18 15.43
N ASP A 642 -10.10 31.02 14.40
CA ASP A 642 -9.26 30.92 13.19
C ASP A 642 -8.94 32.32 12.61
N PRO A 643 -8.34 33.24 13.39
CA PRO A 643 -8.12 34.63 12.98
C PRO A 643 -7.11 34.80 11.82
N GLY A 644 -6.53 33.71 11.30
CA GLY A 644 -5.77 33.72 10.05
C GLY A 644 -6.68 33.74 8.81
N ARG A 645 -7.74 32.92 8.83
CA ARG A 645 -8.70 32.75 7.71
C ARG A 645 -9.82 33.78 7.72
N TYR A 646 -10.19 34.31 8.88
CA TYR A 646 -11.30 35.27 8.99
C TYR A 646 -10.83 36.72 8.98
N LEU A 647 -11.62 37.58 8.33
CA LEU A 647 -11.59 39.04 8.49
C LEU A 647 -12.96 39.47 9.02
N VAL A 648 -13.03 39.97 10.25
CA VAL A 648 -14.27 40.58 10.77
C VAL A 648 -14.23 42.08 10.46
N VAL A 649 -15.28 42.58 9.81
CA VAL A 649 -15.42 44.00 9.45
C VAL A 649 -16.72 44.55 10.05
N ASP A 650 -16.61 45.67 10.76
CA ASP A 650 -17.75 46.42 11.28
C ASP A 650 -18.56 47.02 10.11
N ALA A 651 -19.77 46.50 9.90
CA ALA A 651 -20.68 46.91 8.84
C ALA A 651 -21.71 47.97 9.28
N THR A 652 -21.55 48.57 10.47
CA THR A 652 -22.26 49.81 10.82
C THR A 652 -21.76 50.99 9.96
N LYS A 653 -20.46 50.97 9.63
CA LYS A 653 -19.71 51.93 8.81
C LYS A 653 -20.26 52.14 7.39
N PRO A 654 -19.91 53.27 6.73
CA PRO A 654 -20.14 53.49 5.30
C PRO A 654 -19.56 52.36 4.44
N ALA A 655 -20.24 52.02 3.34
CA ALA A 655 -19.85 50.90 2.47
C ALA A 655 -18.43 51.04 1.88
N ASP A 656 -17.92 52.26 1.72
CA ASP A 656 -16.57 52.52 1.22
C ASP A 656 -15.48 52.26 2.27
N GLU A 657 -15.73 52.51 3.56
CA GLU A 657 -14.80 52.13 4.63
C GLU A 657 -14.74 50.60 4.79
N VAL A 658 -15.90 49.94 4.74
CA VAL A 658 -16.01 48.47 4.75
C VAL A 658 -15.23 47.88 3.57
N PHE A 659 -15.41 48.45 2.37
CA PHE A 659 -14.71 48.04 1.16
C PHE A 659 -13.19 48.23 1.27
N ALA A 660 -12.74 49.39 1.76
CA ALA A 660 -11.32 49.69 1.95
C ALA A 660 -10.62 48.65 2.84
N ALA A 661 -11.20 48.32 4.00
CA ALA A 661 -10.66 47.33 4.93
C ALA A 661 -10.58 45.91 4.32
N ILE A 662 -11.53 45.54 3.46
CA ILE A 662 -11.50 44.27 2.71
C ILE A 662 -10.37 44.29 1.68
N THR A 663 -10.21 45.37 0.93
CA THR A 663 -9.15 45.49 -0.09
C THR A 663 -7.76 45.52 0.53
N GLU A 664 -7.54 46.23 1.65
CA GLU A 664 -6.27 46.29 2.37
C GLU A 664 -5.79 44.89 2.81
N ARG A 665 -6.69 44.08 3.39
CA ARG A 665 -6.40 42.68 3.74
C ARG A 665 -6.02 41.84 2.51
N LEU A 666 -6.64 42.11 1.36
CA LEU A 666 -6.41 41.37 0.12
C LEU A 666 -5.15 41.81 -0.63
N GLU A 667 -4.70 43.06 -0.54
CA GLU A 667 -3.43 43.49 -1.18
C GLU A 667 -2.21 42.68 -0.69
N VAL A 668 -2.27 42.17 0.55
CA VAL A 668 -1.22 41.33 1.17
C VAL A 668 -1.42 39.83 0.91
N SER A 669 -2.61 39.40 0.46
CA SER A 669 -3.00 37.97 0.44
C SER A 669 -3.56 37.44 -0.89
N LEU A 670 -3.85 38.30 -1.85
CA LEU A 670 -4.20 37.91 -3.22
C LEU A 670 -2.96 37.33 -3.93
N PRO A 671 -3.05 36.17 -4.61
CA PRO A 671 -1.95 35.70 -5.45
C PRO A 671 -1.75 36.64 -6.65
N LEU A 672 -0.51 36.82 -7.13
CA LEU A 672 -0.23 37.61 -8.34
C LEU A 672 -1.02 37.10 -9.56
N SER A 673 -1.50 38.02 -10.40
CA SER A 673 -2.15 37.73 -11.69
C SER A 673 -1.19 37.08 -12.68
N ALA A 674 -1.73 36.49 -13.76
CA ALA A 674 -0.90 35.93 -14.83
C ALA A 674 0.00 37.00 -15.48
N GLN A 675 -0.53 38.21 -15.70
CA GLN A 675 0.21 39.31 -16.32
C GLN A 675 1.35 39.83 -15.42
N GLU A 676 1.16 39.87 -14.11
CA GLU A 676 2.23 40.25 -13.17
C GLU A 676 3.32 39.18 -13.08
N ARG A 677 2.94 37.90 -13.10
CA ARG A 677 3.92 36.79 -13.15
C ARG A 677 4.73 36.80 -14.43
N GLU A 678 4.10 36.99 -15.60
CA GLU A 678 4.80 37.08 -16.88
C GLU A 678 5.79 38.26 -16.92
N ARG A 679 5.42 39.43 -16.36
CA ARG A 679 6.33 40.58 -16.21
C ARG A 679 7.51 40.25 -15.30
N LEU A 680 7.24 39.69 -14.12
CA LEU A 680 8.26 39.41 -13.11
C LEU A 680 9.19 38.26 -13.54
N GLU A 681 8.69 37.25 -14.26
CA GLU A 681 9.51 36.25 -14.94
C GLU A 681 10.35 36.84 -16.07
N ALA A 682 9.81 37.78 -16.87
CA ALA A 682 10.59 38.45 -17.92
C ALA A 682 11.69 39.34 -17.34
N GLU A 683 11.46 40.00 -16.21
CA GLU A 683 12.47 40.76 -15.48
C GLU A 683 13.55 39.85 -14.86
N LEU A 684 13.16 38.74 -14.22
CA LEU A 684 14.11 37.75 -13.69
C LEU A 684 14.96 37.12 -14.79
N ARG A 685 14.37 36.72 -15.93
CA ARG A 685 15.13 36.16 -17.06
C ARG A 685 16.14 37.16 -17.62
N ARG A 686 15.79 38.46 -17.73
CA ARG A 686 16.74 39.53 -18.10
C ARG A 686 17.87 39.67 -17.09
N GLN A 687 17.58 39.61 -15.79
CA GLN A 687 18.60 39.67 -14.74
C GLN A 687 19.54 38.44 -14.78
N GLU A 688 19.01 37.24 -15.01
CA GLU A 688 19.82 36.02 -15.19
C GLU A 688 20.70 36.10 -16.45
N GLU A 689 20.16 36.57 -17.57
CA GLU A 689 20.90 36.76 -18.84
C GLU A 689 22.01 37.80 -18.67
N GLU A 690 21.74 38.95 -18.03
CA GLU A 690 22.77 39.93 -17.69
C GLU A 690 23.84 39.37 -16.75
N CYS A 691 23.44 38.60 -15.73
CA CYS A 691 24.37 37.99 -14.78
C CYS A 691 25.30 37.01 -15.49
N ARG A 692 24.76 36.09 -16.29
CA ARG A 692 25.54 35.14 -17.10
C ARG A 692 26.48 35.85 -18.07
N ARG A 693 26.03 36.93 -18.72
CA ARG A 693 26.90 37.68 -19.64
C ARG A 693 28.08 38.34 -18.92
N ARG A 694 27.86 38.87 -17.71
CA ARG A 694 28.94 39.42 -16.87
C ARG A 694 29.91 38.32 -16.41
N GLU A 695 29.40 37.15 -15.99
CA GLU A 695 30.25 36.00 -15.64
C GLU A 695 31.09 35.49 -16.83
N GLU A 696 30.52 35.47 -18.05
CA GLU A 696 31.27 35.13 -19.26
C GLU A 696 32.33 36.19 -19.62
N GLU A 697 31.99 37.48 -19.57
CA GLU A 697 32.94 38.56 -19.81
C GLU A 697 34.12 38.52 -18.82
N ASP A 698 33.84 38.31 -17.53
CA ASP A 698 34.88 38.23 -16.50
C ASP A 698 35.67 36.91 -16.55
N ARG A 699 35.06 35.78 -16.94
CA ARG A 699 35.79 34.54 -17.24
C ARG A 699 36.75 34.71 -18.42
N ARG A 700 36.34 35.42 -19.49
CA ARG A 700 37.22 35.73 -20.64
C ARG A 700 38.38 36.64 -20.20
N ARG A 701 38.10 37.74 -19.50
CA ARG A 701 39.13 38.65 -18.94
C ARG A 701 40.13 37.90 -18.03
N ALA A 702 39.64 37.05 -17.14
CA ALA A 702 40.49 36.24 -16.25
C ALA A 702 41.33 35.19 -17.02
N HIS A 703 40.82 34.64 -18.12
CA HIS A 703 41.57 33.74 -19.00
C HIS A 703 42.69 34.50 -19.74
N GLU A 704 42.37 35.65 -20.35
CA GLU A 704 43.34 36.52 -21.03
C GLU A 704 44.45 36.99 -20.09
N GLN A 705 44.09 37.45 -18.88
CA GLN A 705 45.07 37.84 -17.85
C GLN A 705 45.99 36.68 -17.45
N ARG A 706 45.46 35.45 -17.31
CA ARG A 706 46.28 34.26 -17.03
C ARG A 706 47.23 33.91 -18.17
N LEU A 707 46.83 34.09 -19.42
CA LEU A 707 47.72 33.90 -20.58
C LEU A 707 48.85 34.94 -20.60
N VAL A 708 48.53 36.22 -20.41
CA VAL A 708 49.52 37.31 -20.32
C VAL A 708 50.48 37.11 -19.16
N GLU A 709 50.00 36.72 -17.98
CA GLU A 709 50.87 36.45 -16.82
C GLU A 709 51.75 35.22 -17.05
N LYS A 710 51.22 34.14 -17.63
CA LYS A 710 51.98 32.93 -17.95
C LYS A 710 53.15 33.23 -18.88
N GLU A 711 52.92 34.02 -19.92
CA GLU A 711 53.98 34.35 -20.89
C GLU A 711 54.98 35.37 -20.31
N ARG A 712 54.54 36.33 -19.49
CA ARG A 712 55.46 37.18 -18.70
C ARG A 712 56.35 36.34 -17.78
N ARG A 713 55.79 35.39 -17.03
CA ARG A 713 56.54 34.47 -16.15
C ARG A 713 57.54 33.62 -16.94
N ARG A 714 57.19 33.20 -18.17
CA ARG A 714 58.09 32.48 -19.09
C ARG A 714 59.31 33.32 -19.46
N ILE A 715 59.09 34.56 -19.91
CA ILE A 715 60.15 35.51 -20.30
C ILE A 715 61.08 35.82 -19.10
N GLU A 716 60.52 36.10 -17.92
CA GLU A 716 61.32 36.35 -16.72
C GLU A 716 62.15 35.12 -16.28
N ALA A 717 61.61 33.90 -16.41
CA ALA A 717 62.33 32.68 -16.10
C ALA A 717 63.48 32.40 -17.08
N GLU A 718 63.29 32.72 -18.37
CA GLU A 718 64.31 32.59 -19.40
C GLU A 718 65.46 33.60 -19.21
N GLN A 719 65.13 34.87 -18.94
CA GLN A 719 66.12 35.90 -18.58
C GLN A 719 66.95 35.48 -17.34
N ARG A 720 66.30 35.01 -16.27
CA ARG A 720 66.99 34.51 -15.06
C ARG A 720 67.90 33.31 -15.34
N ARG A 721 67.51 32.41 -16.26
CA ARG A 721 68.38 31.30 -16.70
C ARG A 721 69.61 31.81 -17.45
N LEU A 722 69.46 32.76 -18.36
CA LEU A 722 70.56 33.35 -19.13
C LEU A 722 71.54 34.13 -18.23
N GLU A 723 71.05 34.90 -17.26
CA GLU A 723 71.90 35.55 -16.25
C GLU A 723 72.65 34.55 -15.37
N ALA A 724 71.97 33.50 -14.88
CA ALA A 724 72.60 32.47 -14.06
C ALA A 724 73.68 31.70 -14.84
N ALA A 725 73.49 31.46 -16.14
CA ALA A 725 74.49 30.88 -17.02
C ALA A 725 75.71 31.80 -17.18
N ARG A 726 75.50 33.10 -17.48
CA ARG A 726 76.59 34.10 -17.54
C ARG A 726 77.38 34.17 -16.24
N ARG A 727 76.70 34.26 -15.09
CA ARG A 727 77.34 34.30 -13.76
C ARG A 727 78.09 33.01 -13.41
N LYS A 728 77.65 31.84 -13.90
CA LYS A 728 78.42 30.58 -13.78
C LYS A 728 79.67 30.59 -14.66
N ALA A 729 79.56 31.00 -15.93
CA ALA A 729 80.69 31.06 -16.86
C ALA A 729 81.79 32.02 -16.37
N GLU A 730 81.41 33.21 -15.89
CA GLU A 730 82.37 34.19 -15.35
C GLU A 730 83.08 33.67 -14.10
N LYS A 731 82.35 33.04 -13.16
CA LYS A 731 82.95 32.42 -11.97
C LYS A 731 83.85 31.23 -12.29
N ALA A 732 83.55 30.47 -13.36
CA ALA A 732 84.44 29.41 -13.85
C ALA A 732 85.75 29.99 -14.41
N ARG A 733 85.65 31.04 -15.24
CA ARG A 733 86.79 31.73 -15.84
C ARG A 733 87.75 32.30 -14.77
N ARG A 734 87.23 33.07 -13.81
CA ARG A 734 88.03 33.61 -12.68
C ARG A 734 88.73 32.50 -11.87
N ARG A 735 88.07 31.35 -11.66
CA ARG A 735 88.68 30.18 -10.96
C ARG A 735 89.78 29.50 -11.77
N GLN A 736 89.71 29.54 -13.10
CA GLN A 736 90.76 29.01 -13.98
C GLN A 736 91.98 29.95 -13.98
N GLU A 737 91.75 31.25 -14.05
CA GLU A 737 92.77 32.31 -13.96
C GLU A 737 93.49 32.27 -12.58
N GLU A 738 92.76 32.09 -11.47
CA GLU A 738 93.36 31.88 -10.14
C GLU A 738 94.24 30.62 -10.06
N ARG A 739 93.82 29.50 -10.68
CA ARG A 739 94.61 28.26 -10.69
C ARG A 739 95.92 28.44 -11.44
N GLN A 740 95.86 28.98 -12.66
CA GLN A 740 97.04 29.26 -13.47
C GLN A 740 98.02 30.20 -12.76
N ARG A 741 97.51 31.25 -12.08
CA ARG A 741 98.34 32.15 -11.27
C ARG A 741 99.02 31.43 -10.10
N ARG A 742 98.31 30.60 -9.35
CA ARG A 742 98.89 29.84 -8.22
C ARG A 742 99.92 28.80 -8.67
N GLU A 743 99.74 28.20 -9.85
CA GLU A 743 100.71 27.29 -10.45
C GLU A 743 101.98 28.04 -10.91
N ALA A 744 101.84 29.21 -11.53
CA ALA A 744 102.97 30.06 -11.90
C ALA A 744 103.74 30.58 -10.66
N GLU A 745 103.05 31.03 -9.61
CA GLU A 745 103.67 31.45 -8.35
C GLU A 745 104.37 30.30 -7.59
N ARG A 746 104.00 29.04 -7.87
CA ARG A 746 104.67 27.84 -7.33
C ARG A 746 105.90 27.45 -8.16
N GLN A 747 105.81 27.54 -9.49
CA GLN A 747 106.95 27.36 -10.40
C GLN A 747 108.07 28.36 -10.09
N ASN A 748 107.75 29.65 -9.97
CA ASN A 748 108.75 30.69 -9.69
C ASN A 748 109.48 30.47 -8.35
N ARG A 749 108.77 30.13 -7.27
CA ARG A 749 109.42 29.84 -5.97
C ARG A 749 110.39 28.67 -6.05
N LEU A 750 110.02 27.59 -6.74
CA LEU A 750 110.91 26.44 -6.96
C LEU A 750 112.13 26.77 -7.86
N ALA A 751 112.03 27.79 -8.71
CA ALA A 751 113.16 28.30 -9.49
C ALA A 751 114.09 29.21 -8.67
N GLU A 752 113.54 30.07 -7.79
CA GLU A 752 114.31 30.91 -6.88
C GLU A 752 115.08 30.08 -5.84
N GLU A 753 114.47 29.04 -5.26
CA GLU A 753 115.12 28.12 -4.32
C GLU A 753 116.30 27.38 -4.95
N ARG A 754 116.22 27.00 -6.24
CA ARG A 754 117.35 26.40 -6.97
C ARG A 754 118.49 27.39 -7.14
N ARG A 755 118.20 28.61 -7.62
CA ARG A 755 119.23 29.65 -7.82
C ARG A 755 119.97 30.00 -6.53
N ARG A 756 119.27 30.11 -5.39
CA ARG A 756 119.92 30.39 -4.10
C ARG A 756 120.91 29.30 -3.70
N ARG A 757 120.56 28.02 -3.88
CA ARG A 757 121.48 26.90 -3.59
C ARG A 757 122.71 26.90 -4.50
N GLU A 758 122.54 27.22 -5.78
CA GLU A 758 123.64 27.36 -6.75
C GLU A 758 124.57 28.55 -6.42
N GLU A 759 124.03 29.66 -5.91
CA GLU A 759 124.82 30.82 -5.44
C GLU A 759 125.51 30.58 -4.09
N GLU A 760 124.88 29.85 -3.16
CA GLU A 760 125.47 29.50 -1.86
C GLU A 760 126.66 28.53 -2.03
N GLN A 761 126.56 27.51 -2.88
CA GLN A 761 127.70 26.63 -3.18
C GLN A 761 128.89 27.42 -3.76
N ARG A 762 128.64 28.38 -4.66
CA ARG A 762 129.69 29.22 -5.25
C ARG A 762 130.40 30.17 -4.27
N ARG A 763 129.87 30.37 -3.05
CA ARG A 763 130.51 31.19 -2.02
C ARG A 763 131.39 30.40 -1.04
N ALA A 764 131.30 29.06 -1.04
CA ALA A 764 131.99 28.23 -0.05
C ALA A 764 133.47 27.92 -0.39
N GLU A 765 133.83 27.84 -1.67
CA GLU A 765 135.10 27.22 -2.11
C GLU A 765 136.29 28.20 -2.27
N ALA A 766 136.23 29.39 -1.66
CA ALA A 766 137.13 30.51 -1.98
C ALA A 766 138.10 30.97 -0.86
N ALA A 767 138.37 30.18 0.19
CA ALA A 767 139.19 30.62 1.35
C ALA A 767 140.00 29.51 2.11
N VAL A 768 141.17 29.12 1.58
CA VAL A 768 142.55 29.32 2.15
C VAL A 768 142.76 29.19 3.70
N PRO A 769 143.81 28.52 4.27
CA PRO A 769 144.54 27.28 3.91
C PRO A 769 145.03 26.37 5.12
N GLU A 770 145.70 25.22 4.82
CA GLU A 770 146.72 24.38 5.55
C GLU A 770 146.73 23.96 7.07
N GLU A 771 147.21 22.69 7.27
CA GLU A 771 147.87 22.03 8.45
C GLU A 771 147.07 21.65 9.75
N PRO A 772 147.45 20.60 10.54
CA PRO A 772 147.79 19.22 10.12
C PRO A 772 147.37 18.04 11.08
N ARG A 773 147.41 16.77 10.55
CA ARG A 773 147.58 15.44 11.24
C ARG A 773 146.48 14.79 12.15
N THR A 774 145.73 13.82 11.58
CA THR A 774 145.53 12.37 11.96
C THR A 774 145.33 11.87 13.42
N PRO A 775 144.65 10.71 13.72
CA PRO A 775 144.06 9.68 12.81
C PRO A 775 142.64 9.09 13.17
N ALA A 776 142.04 8.37 12.18
CA ALA A 776 141.08 7.23 12.27
C ALA A 776 139.66 7.35 12.92
N GLY A 777 138.63 6.78 12.24
CA GLY A 777 137.26 6.57 12.81
C GLY A 777 136.14 6.18 11.81
N THR A 778 135.65 4.94 11.90
CA THR A 778 134.57 4.22 11.16
C THR A 778 133.17 4.90 11.04
N ALA A 779 132.52 4.87 9.86
CA ALA A 779 131.33 4.03 9.45
C ALA A 779 129.91 4.54 9.88
N GLY A 780 128.77 4.19 9.25
CA GLY A 780 128.51 3.46 7.98
C GLY A 780 127.00 3.17 7.71
N GLU A 781 126.67 2.74 6.48
CA GLU A 781 125.63 1.72 6.11
C GLU A 781 124.09 1.99 6.23
N ALA A 782 123.18 1.36 5.44
CA ALA A 782 123.27 0.67 4.12
C ALA A 782 121.87 0.30 3.48
N VAL A 783 121.89 -0.04 2.16
CA VAL A 783 121.28 -1.19 1.39
C VAL A 783 119.93 -1.81 1.88
N HIS A 784 118.92 -2.20 1.06
CA HIS A 784 118.82 -2.51 -0.40
C HIS A 784 117.55 -1.85 -1.07
N ALA A 785 116.68 -2.35 -1.98
CA ALA A 785 116.41 -3.64 -2.67
C ALA A 785 115.66 -3.41 -4.04
N ALA A 786 115.36 -4.45 -4.83
CA ALA A 786 114.51 -4.37 -6.04
C ALA A 786 113.69 -5.65 -6.37
N GLY A 787 112.46 -5.48 -6.89
CA GLY A 787 111.68 -6.41 -7.76
C GLY A 787 111.09 -7.73 -7.23
N LYS A 788 109.84 -8.08 -7.62
CA LYS A 788 109.43 -9.42 -8.15
C LYS A 788 107.92 -9.60 -8.48
N GLU A 789 107.68 -10.28 -9.62
CA GLU A 789 106.82 -11.45 -9.90
C GLU A 789 105.50 -11.84 -9.16
N LEU A 790 104.50 -12.22 -9.98
CA LEU A 790 103.63 -13.43 -9.97
C LEU A 790 102.62 -13.74 -8.82
N GLY A 791 101.46 -14.31 -9.21
CA GLY A 791 100.68 -15.26 -8.37
C GLY A 791 99.15 -15.32 -8.55
N GLY A 792 98.63 -16.43 -9.10
CA GLY A 792 97.25 -16.93 -8.83
C GLY A 792 97.23 -17.90 -7.62
N PRO A 793 96.18 -18.70 -7.30
CA PRO A 793 95.51 -19.60 -8.28
C PRO A 793 94.03 -20.04 -8.02
N GLY A 794 93.40 -20.69 -9.03
CA GLY A 794 92.37 -21.76 -8.89
C GLY A 794 91.02 -21.47 -8.19
N ALA A 795 90.10 -22.44 -8.00
CA ALA A 795 89.78 -23.65 -8.78
C ALA A 795 88.47 -24.34 -8.28
N LEU A 796 87.72 -24.96 -9.21
CA LEU A 796 86.81 -26.13 -9.07
C LEU A 796 85.76 -26.28 -7.92
N ALA A 797 84.49 -26.40 -8.37
CA ALA A 797 83.56 -27.53 -8.10
C ALA A 797 82.68 -27.61 -6.82
N ALA A 798 81.73 -28.57 -6.92
CA ALA A 798 80.85 -29.16 -5.91
C ALA A 798 79.54 -28.43 -5.53
N ALA A 799 78.57 -29.22 -5.03
CA ALA A 799 77.19 -28.83 -4.76
C ALA A 799 76.71 -29.38 -3.39
N SER A 800 75.72 -28.71 -2.79
CA SER A 800 74.68 -29.33 -1.94
C SER A 800 73.56 -28.31 -1.70
N GLY A 801 72.40 -28.74 -1.15
CA GLY A 801 71.31 -27.85 -0.72
C GLY A 801 71.47 -27.41 0.74
N ALA A 802 70.41 -27.03 1.47
CA ALA A 802 68.98 -26.87 1.15
C ALA A 802 68.30 -26.02 2.27
N ALA A 803 67.08 -25.53 2.01
CA ALA A 803 66.15 -24.94 3.01
C ALA A 803 66.60 -23.62 3.70
N ALA A 804 65.72 -22.77 4.23
CA ALA A 804 64.29 -22.51 3.99
C ALA A 804 63.91 -21.16 4.65
N ALA A 805 62.67 -20.67 4.42
CA ALA A 805 62.04 -19.52 5.08
C ALA A 805 62.68 -18.13 4.73
N GLU A 806 61.99 -16.99 4.80
CA GLU A 806 60.55 -16.69 4.93
C GLU A 806 60.27 -15.24 4.45
N ASP A 807 58.99 -14.83 4.48
CA ASP A 807 58.49 -13.45 4.49
C ASP A 807 58.62 -12.59 3.21
N GLU A 808 57.50 -11.96 2.80
CA GLU A 808 57.44 -11.02 1.67
C GLU A 808 56.62 -9.78 2.10
N THR A 809 57.32 -8.68 2.42
CA THR A 809 56.74 -7.51 3.10
C THR A 809 56.57 -6.28 2.19
N ALA A 810 55.31 -5.98 1.91
CA ALA A 810 54.63 -4.67 1.82
C ALA A 810 55.33 -3.39 1.25
N ALA A 811 54.53 -2.69 0.42
CA ALA A 811 54.31 -1.24 0.37
C ALA A 811 55.19 -0.29 -0.50
N SER A 812 54.54 0.29 -1.52
CA SER A 812 54.68 1.67 -2.05
C SER A 812 53.63 1.82 -3.18
N ALA A 813 52.56 2.65 -3.19
CA ALA A 813 52.32 4.07 -2.90
C ALA A 813 52.09 4.91 -4.19
N ALA A 814 51.43 6.07 -4.05
CA ALA A 814 50.78 6.89 -5.10
C ALA A 814 49.51 6.26 -5.72
N ASP A 815 48.34 6.91 -5.88
CA ASP A 815 47.93 8.34 -6.07
C ASP A 815 47.84 8.77 -7.55
N GLY A 816 46.92 9.70 -7.82
CA GLY A 816 46.65 10.29 -9.14
C GLY A 816 45.62 9.53 -9.99
N GLY A 817 44.41 10.07 -10.07
CA GLY A 817 43.42 9.65 -11.07
C GLY A 817 43.27 10.71 -12.17
N GLU A 818 43.12 10.29 -13.42
CA GLU A 818 42.75 11.16 -14.54
C GLU A 818 41.62 10.53 -15.39
N ALA A 819 40.71 11.41 -15.82
CA ALA A 819 39.72 11.19 -16.88
C ALA A 819 40.18 12.01 -18.11
N PRO A 820 39.53 11.95 -19.31
CA PRO A 820 38.24 11.35 -19.64
C PRO A 820 38.27 10.44 -20.88
N GLY A 821 37.10 10.03 -21.37
CA GLY A 821 36.95 9.31 -22.65
C GLY A 821 36.63 10.22 -23.83
N ALA A 822 36.72 9.67 -25.05
CA ALA A 822 36.23 10.24 -26.30
C ALA A 822 35.85 9.11 -27.30
N VAL A 823 35.24 9.47 -28.43
CA VAL A 823 34.75 8.53 -29.46
C VAL A 823 35.51 8.73 -30.77
N GLU A 824 36.06 7.64 -31.30
CA GLU A 824 36.33 7.35 -32.74
C GLU A 824 35.95 5.87 -32.91
N ASP A 825 35.14 5.40 -33.86
CA ASP A 825 35.12 5.59 -35.32
C ASP A 825 36.36 5.09 -36.07
N GLN A 826 36.24 3.88 -36.63
CA GLN A 826 36.49 3.63 -38.05
C GLN A 826 36.03 2.22 -38.46
N GLY A 827 35.67 2.06 -39.73
CA GLY A 827 35.17 0.80 -40.29
C GLY A 827 36.26 -0.16 -40.79
N GLY A 828 35.90 -1.43 -40.96
CA GLY A 828 36.72 -2.45 -41.60
C GLY A 828 35.85 -3.47 -42.34
N ALA A 829 36.06 -3.60 -43.65
CA ALA A 829 35.34 -4.59 -44.46
C ALA A 829 36.02 -5.97 -44.40
N GLY A 830 35.22 -7.04 -44.50
CA GLY A 830 35.70 -8.43 -44.52
C GLY A 830 34.63 -9.35 -45.09
N THR A 831 34.75 -9.68 -46.37
CA THR A 831 33.85 -10.59 -47.11
C THR A 831 34.30 -12.05 -47.02
N GLU A 832 33.54 -12.94 -47.69
CA GLU A 832 33.88 -14.36 -48.02
C GLU A 832 33.64 -15.42 -46.93
N SER A 833 33.29 -16.69 -47.27
CA SER A 833 32.72 -17.30 -48.49
C SER A 833 32.24 -18.76 -48.22
N GLY A 834 31.44 -19.34 -49.13
CA GLY A 834 31.04 -20.76 -49.15
C GLY A 834 29.65 -21.03 -48.53
N ARG A 835 28.63 -21.64 -49.18
CA ARG A 835 28.52 -22.82 -50.10
C ARG A 835 28.87 -24.16 -49.45
N ALA A 836 28.21 -25.29 -49.72
CA ALA A 836 26.90 -25.62 -50.37
C ALA A 836 26.66 -27.13 -50.08
N ALA A 837 25.49 -27.60 -49.60
CA ALA A 837 24.21 -27.91 -50.29
C ALA A 837 24.19 -29.25 -51.07
N VAL A 838 22.98 -29.83 -51.28
CA VAL A 838 22.68 -31.05 -52.09
C VAL A 838 23.13 -32.37 -51.40
N GLU A 839 22.36 -33.47 -51.25
CA GLU A 839 20.94 -33.87 -51.47
C GLU A 839 20.61 -34.99 -50.41
N GLY A 840 19.49 -35.74 -50.35
CA GLY A 840 18.25 -35.87 -51.14
C GLY A 840 17.66 -37.30 -51.03
N GLY A 841 16.33 -37.49 -51.03
CA GLY A 841 15.70 -38.83 -51.10
C GLY A 841 14.41 -39.06 -50.29
N ASP A 842 13.25 -39.00 -50.95
CA ASP A 842 11.90 -39.46 -50.54
C ASP A 842 11.67 -40.95 -50.95
N PRO A 843 10.51 -41.66 -50.75
CA PRO A 843 9.11 -41.20 -50.49
C PRO A 843 8.23 -42.09 -49.54
N VAL A 844 6.90 -41.89 -49.63
CA VAL A 844 5.72 -42.75 -49.22
C VAL A 844 5.11 -42.39 -47.83
N ALA A 845 4.09 -41.52 -47.75
CA ALA A 845 2.62 -41.71 -47.99
C ALA A 845 1.87 -42.46 -46.86
N THR A 846 0.62 -42.18 -46.45
CA THR A 846 -0.49 -41.23 -46.81
C THR A 846 -1.48 -41.19 -45.61
N GLY A 847 -2.43 -40.26 -45.39
CA GLY A 847 -2.88 -38.98 -46.01
C GLY A 847 -3.41 -38.04 -44.87
N GLY A 848 -3.86 -36.79 -45.06
CA GLY A 848 -4.97 -36.29 -45.90
C GLY A 848 -6.27 -36.24 -45.06
N GLU A 849 -7.04 -35.14 -44.90
CA GLU A 849 -7.05 -33.72 -45.36
C GLU A 849 -7.79 -32.89 -44.26
N ALA A 850 -7.90 -31.54 -44.14
CA ALA A 850 -7.53 -30.30 -44.85
C ALA A 850 -7.21 -29.22 -43.74
N ALA A 851 -6.79 -27.94 -43.88
CA ALA A 851 -6.92 -26.82 -44.83
C ALA A 851 -8.34 -26.17 -44.89
N GLN A 852 -8.54 -24.84 -44.88
CA GLN A 852 -7.66 -23.66 -45.09
C GLN A 852 -8.26 -22.44 -44.29
N GLN A 853 -7.54 -21.57 -43.57
CA GLN A 853 -6.76 -20.38 -44.01
C GLN A 853 -7.46 -19.50 -45.08
N ASP A 854 -7.78 -18.20 -44.93
CA ASP A 854 -7.17 -17.00 -44.28
C ASP A 854 -6.49 -16.07 -45.31
N GLU A 855 -6.97 -14.81 -45.45
CA GLU A 855 -6.12 -13.60 -45.65
C GLU A 855 -6.91 -12.27 -45.62
N THR A 856 -6.21 -11.12 -45.73
CA THR A 856 -6.71 -9.75 -45.46
C THR A 856 -6.28 -8.73 -46.53
N ARG A 857 -7.17 -7.86 -47.06
CA ARG A 857 -6.80 -6.50 -47.56
C ARG A 857 -7.95 -5.53 -47.98
N VAL A 858 -7.87 -4.30 -47.45
CA VAL A 858 -7.89 -2.96 -48.10
C VAL A 858 -9.05 -2.52 -49.05
N LEU A 859 -9.41 -1.21 -48.91
CA LEU A 859 -10.39 -0.42 -49.66
C LEU A 859 -10.09 -0.24 -51.17
N PRO A 860 -11.12 0.09 -51.99
CA PRO A 860 -11.22 1.51 -52.43
C PRO A 860 -12.63 2.13 -52.22
N LYS A 861 -13.03 3.10 -53.07
CA LYS A 861 -13.99 4.20 -52.80
C LYS A 861 -14.58 4.75 -54.13
N VAL A 862 -15.57 5.66 -54.07
CA VAL A 862 -15.92 6.73 -55.08
C VAL A 862 -17.21 6.54 -55.95
N ASP A 863 -18.13 7.51 -55.79
CA ASP A 863 -19.05 8.22 -56.73
C ASP A 863 -20.40 7.75 -57.37
N THR A 864 -21.45 8.51 -57.00
CA THR A 864 -22.44 9.28 -57.84
C THR A 864 -23.62 8.64 -58.61
N GLY A 865 -24.62 9.48 -58.89
CA GLY A 865 -25.87 9.22 -59.65
C GLY A 865 -27.08 8.98 -58.71
N SER A 866 -28.13 9.80 -58.61
CA SER A 866 -29.05 10.42 -59.61
C SER A 866 -29.92 9.41 -60.36
N ALA A 867 -31.22 9.62 -60.62
CA ALA A 867 -32.01 10.86 -60.55
C ALA A 867 -33.52 10.59 -60.30
N ASP A 868 -34.34 11.63 -60.51
CA ASP A 868 -35.76 11.59 -60.92
C ASP A 868 -36.86 11.15 -59.90
N ALA A 869 -38.11 11.62 -60.02
CA ALA A 869 -38.65 12.87 -60.62
C ALA A 869 -40.13 13.06 -60.21
N ALA A 870 -40.62 14.31 -60.34
CA ALA A 870 -42.04 14.73 -60.28
C ALA A 870 -42.80 14.54 -58.93
N GLY A 871 -43.84 15.32 -58.62
CA GLY A 871 -44.38 16.49 -59.32
C GLY A 871 -45.79 16.87 -58.86
N SER A 872 -46.28 18.04 -59.29
CA SER A 872 -47.57 18.67 -58.91
C SER A 872 -47.68 19.13 -57.43
N GLN A 873 -47.93 20.41 -57.12
CA GLN A 873 -49.09 21.29 -57.39
C GLN A 873 -50.30 21.02 -56.47
N ALA A 874 -51.01 22.03 -55.91
CA ALA A 874 -50.69 23.47 -55.82
C ALA A 874 -51.60 24.23 -54.82
N GLY A 875 -51.01 25.21 -54.10
CA GLY A 875 -51.69 26.42 -53.61
C GLY A 875 -52.65 26.30 -52.41
N ALA A 876 -53.23 27.40 -51.89
CA ALA A 876 -52.85 28.83 -51.98
C ALA A 876 -53.68 29.68 -50.99
N ARG A 877 -53.17 30.90 -50.65
CA ARG A 877 -53.77 31.97 -49.79
C ARG A 877 -53.73 31.65 -48.28
N ALA A 878 -53.33 32.52 -47.33
CA ALA A 878 -53.09 33.97 -47.20
C ALA A 878 -54.22 34.81 -46.55
N GLY A 879 -53.84 35.61 -45.54
CA GLY A 879 -54.64 36.53 -44.72
C GLY A 879 -54.16 36.46 -43.25
N THR A 880 -53.48 37.41 -42.58
CA THR A 880 -53.46 38.89 -42.44
C THR A 880 -54.24 39.41 -41.21
N GLY A 881 -53.58 40.24 -40.38
CA GLY A 881 -54.08 40.81 -39.11
C GLY A 881 -53.22 40.30 -37.94
N ASP A 882 -52.21 40.99 -37.42
CA ASP A 882 -52.08 42.38 -36.89
C ASP A 882 -52.55 42.54 -35.43
N GLY A 883 -51.79 43.32 -34.63
CA GLY A 883 -51.94 43.45 -33.18
C GLY A 883 -50.61 43.72 -32.46
N THR A 884 -50.18 44.99 -32.40
CA THR A 884 -48.88 45.40 -31.84
C THR A 884 -48.93 45.87 -30.39
N VAL A 885 -47.98 45.42 -29.56
CA VAL A 885 -47.39 46.19 -28.45
C VAL A 885 -45.87 45.97 -28.45
N ARG A 886 -45.08 46.97 -28.07
CA ARG A 886 -43.62 46.89 -27.88
C ARG A 886 -43.30 46.88 -26.39
N ASP A 887 -42.19 46.24 -26.02
CA ASP A 887 -41.30 46.81 -25.01
C ASP A 887 -39.83 46.45 -25.27
N TYR A 888 -38.91 47.03 -24.51
CA TYR A 888 -37.48 47.08 -24.82
C TYR A 888 -36.66 45.95 -24.19
N GLU A 889 -35.74 45.33 -24.96
CA GLU A 889 -34.62 44.58 -24.39
C GLU A 889 -33.31 44.72 -25.22
N THR A 890 -32.19 44.35 -24.61
CA THR A 890 -30.84 44.84 -24.95
C THR A 890 -30.15 44.02 -26.03
N LYS A 891 -29.36 44.67 -26.90
CA LYS A 891 -28.56 44.00 -27.93
C LYS A 891 -27.50 43.06 -27.32
N VAL A 892 -27.66 41.77 -27.56
CA VAL A 892 -26.63 40.74 -27.33
C VAL A 892 -25.93 40.42 -28.66
N LEU A 893 -24.60 40.26 -28.63
CA LEU A 893 -23.80 39.82 -29.78
C LEU A 893 -23.91 38.29 -29.97
N PRO A 894 -23.82 37.77 -31.21
CA PRO A 894 -24.26 36.41 -31.51
C PRO A 894 -23.34 35.32 -30.94
N PRO A 895 -23.90 34.17 -30.50
CA PRO A 895 -23.11 32.99 -30.17
C PRO A 895 -22.50 32.35 -31.42
N VAL A 896 -21.33 31.73 -31.27
CA VAL A 896 -20.71 30.92 -32.33
C VAL A 896 -21.52 29.64 -32.52
N ALA A 897 -21.81 29.30 -33.79
CA ALA A 897 -22.70 28.21 -34.13
C ALA A 897 -22.11 26.81 -33.82
N VAL A 898 -22.93 25.97 -33.20
CA VAL A 898 -22.78 24.50 -33.21
C VAL A 898 -24.15 23.94 -33.59
N ALA A 899 -24.21 23.15 -34.67
CA ALA A 899 -25.43 22.45 -35.06
C ALA A 899 -25.68 21.24 -34.12
N GLY A 900 -26.92 20.86 -33.81
CA GLY A 900 -28.20 21.41 -34.25
C GLY A 900 -29.20 20.29 -34.53
N THR A 901 -30.38 20.36 -33.93
CA THR A 901 -31.57 19.52 -34.25
C THR A 901 -32.80 20.18 -33.62
N GLU A 902 -33.93 20.12 -34.31
CA GLU A 902 -35.17 20.82 -33.91
C GLU A 902 -36.06 19.90 -33.06
N GLU A 903 -36.80 20.47 -32.10
CA GLU A 903 -37.95 19.79 -31.50
C GLU A 903 -39.20 20.04 -32.35
N GLY A 904 -39.92 18.96 -32.71
CA GLY A 904 -41.19 19.00 -33.43
C GLY A 904 -42.27 18.25 -32.66
N ALA A 905 -43.47 18.82 -32.55
CA ALA A 905 -44.47 18.41 -31.57
C ALA A 905 -45.79 17.87 -32.19
N VAL A 906 -46.24 16.73 -31.64
CA VAL A 906 -47.66 16.38 -31.37
C VAL A 906 -48.57 15.83 -32.52
N GLU A 907 -49.41 14.87 -32.12
CA GLU A 907 -50.68 14.35 -32.70
C GLU A 907 -50.81 13.55 -34.03
N SER A 908 -50.64 12.22 -33.87
CA SER A 908 -51.74 11.21 -33.94
C SER A 908 -52.30 10.65 -35.27
N THR A 909 -52.76 9.38 -35.15
CA THR A 909 -53.56 8.56 -36.09
C THR A 909 -52.85 7.96 -37.32
N GLY A 910 -53.22 6.71 -37.65
CA GLY A 910 -52.62 5.89 -38.73
C GLY A 910 -52.13 4.53 -38.23
N ARG A 911 -52.69 3.42 -38.74
CA ARG A 911 -52.44 2.05 -38.22
C ARG A 911 -51.75 1.17 -39.27
N ALA A 912 -50.90 0.27 -38.76
CA ALA A 912 -50.40 -0.99 -39.35
C ALA A 912 -49.09 -0.97 -40.18
N GLY A 913 -48.12 -1.77 -39.73
CA GLY A 913 -46.87 -2.10 -40.46
C GLY A 913 -45.80 -2.76 -39.57
N ALA A 914 -45.59 -4.07 -39.76
CA ALA A 914 -44.41 -4.90 -39.41
C ALA A 914 -43.61 -4.71 -38.09
N GLU A 915 -43.62 -5.76 -37.27
CA GLU A 915 -42.48 -6.44 -36.59
C GLU A 915 -41.27 -5.65 -36.03
N ASP A 916 -41.12 -5.65 -34.70
CA ASP A 916 -39.81 -5.72 -34.02
C ASP A 916 -39.89 -6.66 -32.78
N ARG A 917 -38.75 -7.22 -32.36
CA ARG A 917 -38.61 -8.25 -31.31
C ARG A 917 -38.01 -7.68 -30.01
N THR A 918 -38.78 -6.86 -29.29
CA THR A 918 -38.43 -6.48 -27.90
C THR A 918 -38.88 -7.57 -26.91
N GLN A 919 -38.09 -7.84 -25.86
CA GLN A 919 -38.37 -8.91 -24.90
C GLN A 919 -39.52 -8.55 -23.93
N LEU A 920 -40.39 -9.52 -23.67
CA LEU A 920 -41.57 -9.38 -22.82
C LEU A 920 -41.21 -9.22 -21.33
N VAL A 921 -41.61 -8.08 -20.75
CA VAL A 921 -41.82 -7.96 -19.30
C VAL A 921 -43.20 -8.53 -18.96
N PRO A 922 -43.36 -9.44 -17.98
CA PRO A 922 -44.67 -9.93 -17.59
C PRO A 922 -45.53 -8.82 -16.98
N ARG A 923 -46.79 -8.69 -17.43
CA ARG A 923 -47.80 -7.95 -16.66
C ARG A 923 -48.19 -8.75 -15.42
N VAL A 924 -48.44 -8.05 -14.32
CA VAL A 924 -49.05 -8.60 -13.11
C VAL A 924 -50.49 -8.14 -13.07
N ASP A 925 -51.44 -9.07 -12.94
CA ASP A 925 -52.87 -8.74 -12.89
C ASP A 925 -53.25 -8.18 -11.51
N ALA A 926 -53.88 -7.00 -11.51
CA ALA A 926 -54.25 -6.24 -10.30
C ALA A 926 -55.48 -6.79 -9.56
N ALA A 927 -55.61 -8.12 -9.47
CA ALA A 927 -56.76 -8.83 -8.89
C ALA A 927 -56.38 -9.96 -7.92
N ALA A 928 -55.10 -10.10 -7.55
CA ALA A 928 -54.58 -11.22 -6.74
C ALA A 928 -54.09 -10.86 -5.33
N GLU A 929 -54.02 -9.57 -4.96
CA GLU A 929 -53.50 -9.13 -3.65
C GLU A 929 -54.61 -8.85 -2.62
N THR A 930 -55.27 -9.89 -2.12
CA THR A 930 -56.06 -9.80 -0.87
C THR A 930 -56.06 -11.10 -0.05
N ALA A 931 -55.14 -12.03 -0.35
CA ALA A 931 -55.17 -13.40 0.16
C ALA A 931 -53.87 -13.84 0.87
N LEU A 932 -53.23 -12.96 1.68
CA LEU A 932 -52.07 -13.35 2.49
C LEU A 932 -51.89 -12.58 3.82
N ILE A 933 -53.00 -12.24 4.50
CA ILE A 933 -52.98 -11.85 5.92
C ILE A 933 -53.26 -13.09 6.77
N PRO A 934 -52.44 -13.41 7.80
CA PRO A 934 -52.74 -14.53 8.71
C PRO A 934 -54.04 -14.27 9.48
N ARG A 935 -55.00 -15.20 9.42
CA ARG A 935 -56.17 -15.16 10.31
C ARG A 935 -55.72 -15.38 11.75
N VAL A 936 -56.08 -14.44 12.62
CA VAL A 936 -55.96 -14.61 14.08
C VAL A 936 -56.91 -15.74 14.50
N PRO A 937 -56.47 -16.74 15.29
CA PRO A 937 -57.38 -17.71 15.89
C PRO A 937 -58.29 -17.00 16.90
N GLY A 938 -59.59 -16.92 16.60
CA GLY A 938 -60.56 -16.31 17.50
C GLY A 938 -61.18 -17.35 18.43
N GLU A 939 -60.79 -17.32 19.70
CA GLU A 939 -61.60 -17.70 20.87
C GLU A 939 -60.85 -17.31 22.15
N VAL A 940 -61.11 -16.10 22.66
CA VAL A 940 -60.70 -15.67 24.01
C VAL A 940 -61.84 -14.85 24.62
N ASP A 941 -62.39 -15.39 25.71
CA ASP A 941 -63.45 -14.88 26.57
C ASP A 941 -63.35 -13.37 26.89
N GLU A 942 -64.41 -12.61 26.61
CA GLU A 942 -64.51 -11.15 26.84
C GLU A 942 -64.73 -10.75 28.32
N THR A 943 -64.87 -11.71 29.26
CA THR A 943 -65.26 -11.41 30.65
C THR A 943 -64.11 -11.19 31.64
N ARG A 944 -62.86 -11.06 31.18
CA ARG A 944 -61.69 -10.86 32.06
C ARG A 944 -61.38 -9.38 32.36
N VAL A 945 -61.91 -8.90 33.49
CA VAL A 945 -61.48 -7.64 34.12
C VAL A 945 -59.97 -7.69 34.43
N LEU A 946 -59.23 -6.69 33.96
CA LEU A 946 -57.82 -6.49 34.32
C LEU A 946 -57.71 -6.04 35.79
N PRO A 947 -56.77 -6.57 36.59
CA PRO A 947 -56.54 -6.09 37.94
C PRO A 947 -55.94 -4.68 37.92
N ALA A 948 -56.41 -3.82 38.83
CA ALA A 948 -55.80 -2.51 39.03
C ALA A 948 -54.36 -2.66 39.55
N LEU A 949 -53.45 -1.85 39.03
CA LEU A 949 -52.09 -1.69 39.57
C LEU A 949 -52.16 -0.83 40.84
N PRO A 950 -51.47 -1.20 41.94
CA PRO A 950 -51.30 -0.31 43.09
C PRO A 950 -50.44 0.90 42.72
N ASP A 951 -50.81 2.11 43.19
CA ASP A 951 -50.11 3.36 42.83
C ASP A 951 -48.71 3.53 43.47
N ASP A 952 -48.37 2.73 44.47
CA ASP A 952 -47.08 2.82 45.19
C ASP A 952 -45.95 2.04 44.49
N THR A 953 -45.27 2.64 43.51
CA THR A 953 -43.84 2.35 43.22
C THR A 953 -43.10 3.42 42.37
N LEU A 954 -43.42 4.71 42.53
CA LEU A 954 -42.63 5.81 41.94
C LEU A 954 -41.32 6.08 42.73
N GLY A 955 -40.39 5.13 42.67
CA GLY A 955 -39.03 5.29 43.17
C GLY A 955 -38.22 6.30 42.35
N GLN A 956 -37.40 7.11 43.01
CA GLN A 956 -36.53 8.10 42.37
C GLN A 956 -35.42 7.43 41.54
N PRO A 957 -34.91 8.08 40.47
CA PRO A 957 -33.77 7.55 39.70
C PRO A 957 -32.50 7.53 40.57
N MET A 958 -31.84 6.37 40.64
CA MET A 958 -30.57 6.20 41.37
C MET A 958 -29.44 7.05 40.79
N SER A 959 -28.46 7.39 41.63
CA SER A 959 -27.31 8.20 41.23
C SER A 959 -26.17 7.34 40.68
N LEU A 960 -25.24 7.97 39.95
CA LEU A 960 -24.07 7.29 39.40
C LEU A 960 -23.07 6.78 40.47
N ALA A 961 -23.25 7.17 41.74
CA ALA A 961 -22.44 6.67 42.86
C ALA A 961 -22.89 5.27 43.30
N ASP A 962 -24.20 5.01 43.29
CA ASP A 962 -24.81 3.77 43.76
C ASP A 962 -24.49 2.57 42.84
N GLU A 963 -24.20 2.84 41.56
CA GLU A 963 -23.79 1.85 40.56
C GLU A 963 -22.30 1.45 40.68
N LEU A 964 -21.47 2.27 41.34
CA LEU A 964 -20.02 2.04 41.52
C LEU A 964 -19.65 1.45 42.90
N LEU A 965 -20.49 1.65 43.90
CA LEU A 965 -20.33 1.13 45.26
C LEU A 965 -21.58 0.35 45.66
N GLY A 966 -21.60 -0.94 45.30
CA GLY A 966 -22.78 -1.80 45.41
C GLY A 966 -23.40 -1.84 46.82
N THR A 967 -24.73 -1.78 46.86
CA THR A 967 -25.53 -1.61 48.09
C THR A 967 -25.45 -2.79 49.07
N ASP A 968 -25.50 -2.50 50.37
CA ASP A 968 -25.31 -3.50 51.45
C ASP A 968 -26.31 -4.68 51.46
N GLN A 969 -27.43 -4.62 50.72
CA GLN A 969 -28.37 -5.74 50.60
C GLN A 969 -27.75 -7.03 50.02
N ASP A 970 -26.64 -6.93 49.26
CA ASP A 970 -25.90 -8.09 48.75
C ASP A 970 -24.99 -8.76 49.79
N ARG A 971 -24.80 -8.18 50.99
CA ARG A 971 -24.04 -8.83 52.08
C ARG A 971 -24.86 -9.86 52.85
N GLU A 972 -26.11 -9.58 53.17
CA GLU A 972 -26.95 -10.50 53.96
C GLU A 972 -27.30 -11.78 53.17
N ARG A 973 -27.42 -11.69 51.83
CA ARG A 973 -27.76 -12.83 50.96
C ARG A 973 -26.63 -13.83 50.70
N ARG A 974 -25.48 -13.69 51.36
CA ARG A 974 -24.45 -14.75 51.44
C ARG A 974 -24.43 -15.48 52.78
N GLY A 975 -25.41 -15.22 53.65
CA GLY A 975 -25.55 -15.84 54.96
C GLY A 975 -26.36 -17.14 55.01
N GLU A 976 -26.96 -17.61 53.90
CA GLU A 976 -27.73 -18.86 53.87
C GLU A 976 -27.79 -19.51 52.48
N ARG A 977 -27.53 -20.83 52.44
CA ARG A 977 -27.55 -21.78 51.28
C ARG A 977 -26.30 -21.82 50.38
#